data_AF-F5YC32-F1
#
_entry.id   AF-F5YC32-F1
#
_cell.length_a   1.000
_cell.length_b   1.000
_cell.length_c   1.000
_cell.angle_alpha   90.00
_cell.angle_beta   90.00
_cell.angle_gamma   90.00
#
_symmetry.space_group_name_H-M   'P 1'
#
loop_
_entity.id
_entity.type
_entity.pdbx_description
1 polymer ?
#
loop_
_entity_poly.entity_id
_entity_poly.type
_entity_poly.pdbx_seq_one_letter_code
_entity_poly.pdbx_strand_id
1 'polypeptide(L)'
;MTYSQEDALYDFLDNTTEPFDLEEVVAFVRMVDPKRPSRLADETAAFLESRRLAFRTQERQWLSRRGCFEGASFVISPTRLELLNGILIPGHRCLPFANPEILPQDYSFSWNGAAIPFTNTEGEPEEFYPYYSIFGEEYAPQYIARDNPENEEAFNSDPYDDPAEVSIRTLDMRNIYRETSFVPGDRFVARTLDWRKGSFTLEKANKDEWAAGDLYAWFEAAEAGFEESFRTLGPGPSTEDQIAFAYWCGGRRMREVPAYSLEEFLYEKTDKIETAAYGIETRFWYAGREIPDRKDLDTTQARPDRTGVEDLLWEKKIPVSEYVIQSYIRDSFYRGEKNFSALIERLVPPSVGMEAKERKKLENYFAHVEEEFRSNYNPFTDKAMAPIRQRVGELHTAVIDLAAKLSRGDVDQSWLPKHTFIVLSQIQSHAAGVMEDLDIDDPPPDDELEAMDNSLDSMIETYEDIRELIDEALESFRRNKLTLVRPGSVLGSERLIQLSVGGTEVWRRVIVTEASRLEDLHRIIQVIFGWKNSQIHQFSSEKVMDTNPSIKELGDLGVKELLYEYGTKWTVRVMLLSRYETGEKKPIRCVAGEGAAPPEYIGGPLRFRRFISALEGGNDAERKGAAEELGRDFKPEDFDLEACNQRLNSGLASKRRD
;
A
#
# COMPACT_ATOMS: atom_id res chain seq x y z
N MET A 1 26.70 3.23 -7.01
CA MET A 1 27.07 4.65 -7.11
C MET A 1 27.48 5.14 -5.73
N THR A 2 28.32 6.17 -5.61
CA THR A 2 28.59 6.87 -4.33
C THR A 2 27.45 7.84 -4.00
N TYR A 3 27.32 8.32 -2.75
CA TYR A 3 26.34 9.38 -2.41
C TYR A 3 26.43 10.58 -3.35
N SER A 4 27.65 11.10 -3.56
CA SER A 4 27.89 12.20 -4.50
C SER A 4 27.51 11.90 -5.95
N GLN A 5 27.55 10.63 -6.37
CA GLN A 5 27.10 10.20 -7.70
C GLN A 5 25.58 10.04 -7.78
N GLU A 6 24.93 9.64 -6.69
CA GLU A 6 23.46 9.60 -6.58
C GLU A 6 22.89 11.02 -6.53
N ASP A 7 23.48 11.93 -5.74
CA ASP A 7 23.12 13.36 -5.72
C ASP A 7 23.27 13.97 -7.12
N ALA A 8 24.37 13.67 -7.80
CA ALA A 8 24.59 14.12 -9.17
C ALA A 8 23.57 13.55 -10.16
N LEU A 9 23.06 12.33 -9.93
CA LEU A 9 22.00 11.75 -10.73
C LEU A 9 20.67 12.49 -10.50
N TYR A 10 20.29 12.76 -9.25
CA TYR A 10 19.11 13.57 -8.93
C TYR A 10 19.22 14.97 -9.54
N ASP A 11 20.36 15.64 -9.35
CA ASP A 11 20.64 16.94 -9.96
C ASP A 11 20.55 16.88 -11.50
N PHE A 12 21.04 15.83 -12.14
CA PHE A 12 20.90 15.67 -13.58
C PHE A 12 19.43 15.58 -13.99
N LEU A 13 18.64 14.73 -13.32
CA LEU A 13 17.23 14.52 -13.63
C LEU A 13 16.40 15.79 -13.40
N ASP A 14 16.67 16.52 -12.33
CA ASP A 14 16.02 17.78 -11.97
C ASP A 14 16.35 18.92 -12.92
N ASN A 15 17.46 18.85 -13.65
CA ASN A 15 17.86 19.89 -14.59
C ASN A 15 17.59 19.51 -16.06
N THR A 16 17.13 18.29 -16.32
CA THR A 16 16.92 17.77 -17.68
C THR A 16 15.44 17.75 -18.03
N THR A 17 15.05 18.40 -19.13
CA THR A 17 13.66 18.39 -19.65
C THR A 17 13.50 17.56 -20.92
N GLU A 18 14.57 17.42 -21.70
CA GLU A 18 14.56 16.66 -22.96
C GLU A 18 14.81 15.15 -22.70
N PRO A 19 14.37 14.25 -23.59
CA PRO A 19 14.75 12.85 -23.53
C PRO A 19 16.27 12.68 -23.57
N PHE A 20 16.79 11.74 -22.76
CA PHE A 20 18.23 11.50 -22.63
C PHE A 20 18.56 10.01 -22.71
N ASP A 21 19.79 9.71 -23.13
CA ASP A 21 20.32 8.35 -23.17
C ASP A 21 21.09 8.01 -21.89
N LEU A 22 21.18 6.71 -21.59
CA LEU A 22 21.95 6.23 -20.43
C LEU A 22 23.42 6.69 -20.48
N GLU A 23 24.01 6.81 -21.67
CA GLU A 23 25.39 7.26 -21.86
C GLU A 23 25.61 8.70 -21.40
N GLU A 24 24.61 9.58 -21.57
CA GLU A 24 24.69 10.99 -21.20
C GLU A 24 24.69 11.15 -19.68
N VAL A 25 23.78 10.45 -19.00
CA VAL A 25 23.69 10.42 -17.52
C VAL A 25 24.98 9.87 -16.92
N VAL A 26 25.43 8.72 -17.43
CA VAL A 26 26.64 8.05 -16.93
C VAL A 26 27.87 8.93 -17.13
N ALA A 27 27.94 9.69 -18.24
CA ALA A 27 29.00 10.66 -18.45
C ALA A 27 28.96 11.79 -17.42
N PHE A 28 27.77 12.32 -17.09
CA PHE A 28 27.59 13.36 -16.09
C PHE A 28 27.99 12.88 -14.68
N VAL A 29 27.42 11.77 -14.23
CA VAL A 29 27.67 11.18 -12.91
C VAL A 29 29.15 10.83 -12.72
N ARG A 30 29.83 10.34 -13.78
CA ARG A 30 31.27 10.02 -13.74
C ARG A 30 32.15 11.25 -13.49
N MET A 31 31.71 12.46 -13.82
CA MET A 31 32.53 13.66 -13.60
C MET A 31 32.75 13.96 -12.11
N VAL A 32 31.81 13.55 -11.25
CA VAL A 32 31.83 13.83 -9.81
C VAL A 32 32.79 12.89 -9.07
N ASP A 33 32.82 11.62 -9.43
CA ASP A 33 33.85 10.67 -8.98
C ASP A 33 34.36 9.77 -10.12
N PRO A 34 35.51 10.10 -10.73
CA PRO A 34 36.05 9.35 -11.86
C PRO A 34 36.77 8.05 -11.46
N LYS A 35 36.92 7.74 -10.16
CA LYS A 35 37.79 6.64 -9.69
C LYS A 35 37.18 5.24 -9.78
N ARG A 36 35.87 5.10 -10.06
CA ARG A 36 35.16 3.80 -10.17
C ARG A 36 34.63 3.55 -11.60
N PRO A 37 35.29 2.73 -12.45
CA PRO A 37 34.90 2.62 -13.87
C PRO A 37 34.09 1.38 -14.27
N SER A 38 34.10 0.28 -13.50
CA SER A 38 33.77 -1.04 -14.10
C SER A 38 32.29 -1.39 -14.25
N ARG A 39 31.34 -0.68 -13.60
CA ARG A 39 29.90 -0.99 -13.62
C ARG A 39 28.94 0.21 -13.54
N LEU A 40 29.44 1.43 -13.62
CA LEU A 40 28.61 2.64 -13.39
C LEU A 40 27.36 2.69 -14.29
N ALA A 41 27.46 2.25 -15.55
CA ALA A 41 26.31 2.24 -16.46
C ALA A 41 25.21 1.26 -16.04
N ASP A 42 25.58 0.05 -15.62
CA ASP A 42 24.63 -0.95 -15.13
C ASP A 42 24.00 -0.49 -13.81
N GLU A 43 24.81 0.09 -12.90
CA GLU A 43 24.35 0.65 -11.63
C GLU A 43 23.37 1.82 -11.84
N THR A 44 23.68 2.77 -12.73
CA THR A 44 22.79 3.89 -13.04
C THR A 44 21.49 3.42 -13.69
N ALA A 45 21.55 2.45 -14.61
CA ALA A 45 20.35 1.90 -15.24
C ALA A 45 19.45 1.17 -14.23
N ALA A 46 20.06 0.32 -13.38
CA ALA A 46 19.34 -0.38 -12.32
C ALA A 46 18.72 0.59 -11.31
N PHE A 47 19.39 1.69 -10.99
CA PHE A 47 18.88 2.72 -10.08
C PHE A 47 17.72 3.51 -10.67
N LEU A 48 17.83 3.96 -11.93
CA LEU A 48 16.74 4.63 -12.64
C LEU A 48 15.50 3.73 -12.75
N GLU A 49 15.73 2.44 -13.01
CA GLU A 49 14.67 1.44 -13.04
C GLU A 49 14.09 1.21 -11.65
N SER A 50 14.88 0.84 -10.64
CA SER A 50 14.36 0.47 -9.31
C SER A 50 13.65 1.60 -8.59
N ARG A 51 14.22 2.82 -8.61
CA ARG A 51 13.66 4.01 -7.97
C ARG A 51 12.62 4.72 -8.84
N ARG A 52 12.40 4.26 -10.09
CA ARG A 52 11.39 4.79 -11.03
C ARG A 52 11.43 6.32 -11.17
N LEU A 53 12.64 6.87 -11.19
CA LEU A 53 12.88 8.32 -11.21
C LEU A 53 12.64 8.95 -12.59
N ALA A 54 12.59 8.12 -13.63
CA ALA A 54 12.37 8.54 -15.01
C ALA A 54 11.51 7.52 -15.76
N PHE A 55 10.88 7.99 -16.85
CA PHE A 55 10.01 7.20 -17.69
C PHE A 55 10.77 6.69 -18.91
N ARG A 56 10.63 5.39 -19.21
CA ARG A 56 11.25 4.78 -20.38
C ARG A 56 10.41 5.05 -21.64
N THR A 57 11.04 5.59 -22.66
CA THR A 57 10.43 5.87 -23.96
C THR A 57 10.48 4.66 -24.90
N GLN A 58 9.71 4.71 -26.00
CA GLN A 58 9.70 3.64 -27.01
C GLN A 58 11.04 3.47 -27.74
N GLU A 59 11.85 4.53 -27.81
CA GLU A 59 13.16 4.54 -28.48
C GLU A 59 14.31 4.12 -27.55
N ARG A 60 14.00 3.55 -26.38
CA ARG A 60 14.95 3.17 -25.31
C ARG A 60 15.67 4.34 -24.63
N GLN A 61 15.22 5.57 -24.87
CA GLN A 61 15.65 6.76 -24.12
C GLN A 61 14.84 6.90 -22.82
N TRP A 62 15.27 7.78 -21.93
CA TRP A 62 14.59 8.12 -20.69
C TRP A 62 14.06 9.56 -20.72
N LEU A 63 12.95 9.81 -20.04
CA LEU A 63 12.43 11.15 -19.79
C LEU A 63 12.28 11.37 -18.29
N SER A 64 12.85 12.45 -17.75
CA SER A 64 12.71 12.80 -16.33
C SER A 64 11.27 13.17 -15.97
N ARG A 65 10.94 13.15 -14.67
CA ARG A 65 9.64 13.67 -14.18
C ARG A 65 9.46 15.14 -14.56
N ARG A 66 10.51 15.95 -14.40
CA ARG A 66 10.51 17.35 -14.83
C ARG A 66 10.18 17.49 -16.32
N GLY A 67 10.84 16.75 -17.20
CA GLY A 67 10.55 16.77 -18.64
C GLY A 67 9.14 16.29 -19.00
N CYS A 68 8.54 15.45 -18.15
CA CYS A 68 7.18 14.96 -18.32
C CYS A 68 6.11 15.99 -17.91
N PHE A 69 6.35 16.72 -16.81
CA PHE A 69 5.33 17.53 -16.12
C PHE A 69 5.55 19.04 -16.16
N GLU A 70 6.76 19.53 -16.42
CA GLU A 70 7.02 20.95 -16.60
C GLU A 70 6.31 21.46 -17.87
N GLY A 71 5.57 22.55 -17.75
CA GLY A 71 4.72 23.08 -18.82
C GLY A 71 3.38 22.36 -19.00
N ALA A 72 3.15 21.22 -18.33
CA ALA A 72 1.86 20.52 -18.32
C ALA A 72 0.78 21.34 -17.61
N SER A 73 -0.48 21.04 -17.91
CA SER A 73 -1.63 21.70 -17.31
C SER A 73 -2.56 20.68 -16.63
N PHE A 74 -3.20 21.11 -15.55
CA PHE A 74 -4.12 20.29 -14.74
C PHE A 74 -5.26 21.14 -14.17
N VAL A 75 -6.32 20.48 -13.69
CA VAL A 75 -7.51 21.17 -13.16
C VAL A 75 -7.50 21.14 -11.63
N ILE A 76 -7.76 22.30 -11.04
CA ILE A 76 -8.06 22.45 -9.61
C ILE A 76 -9.52 22.88 -9.49
N SER A 77 -10.27 22.15 -8.66
CA SER A 77 -11.70 22.40 -8.42
C SER A 77 -11.90 22.89 -6.99
N PRO A 78 -12.03 24.21 -6.75
CA PRO A 78 -12.23 24.73 -5.40
C PRO A 78 -13.53 24.21 -4.77
N THR A 79 -13.48 23.80 -3.51
CA THR A 79 -14.65 23.36 -2.75
C THR A 79 -15.54 24.53 -2.37
N ARG A 80 -16.75 24.21 -1.91
CA ARG A 80 -17.69 25.23 -1.45
C ARG A 80 -17.17 25.99 -0.22
N LEU A 81 -16.43 25.32 0.66
CA LEU A 81 -15.82 25.92 1.86
C LEU A 81 -14.70 26.89 1.47
N GLU A 82 -13.82 26.49 0.55
CA GLU A 82 -12.76 27.33 0.00
C GLU A 82 -13.32 28.64 -0.60
N LEU A 83 -14.41 28.54 -1.38
CA LEU A 83 -15.07 29.72 -1.96
C LEU A 83 -15.70 30.64 -0.91
N LEU A 84 -16.29 30.07 0.16
CA LEU A 84 -16.90 30.86 1.24
C LEU A 84 -15.84 31.62 2.05
N ASN A 85 -14.71 30.95 2.33
CA ASN A 85 -13.61 31.51 3.09
C ASN A 85 -12.70 32.40 2.22
N GLY A 86 -12.82 32.30 0.90
CA GLY A 86 -12.03 33.07 -0.06
C GLY A 86 -10.57 32.60 -0.14
N ILE A 87 -10.35 31.30 0.08
CA ILE A 87 -9.04 30.67 0.10
C ILE A 87 -8.96 29.55 -0.94
N LEU A 88 -7.75 29.05 -1.20
CA LEU A 88 -7.53 27.80 -1.93
C LEU A 88 -6.40 27.01 -1.25
N ILE A 89 -6.68 25.75 -0.94
CA ILE A 89 -5.73 24.81 -0.33
C ILE A 89 -5.02 24.06 -1.46
N PRO A 90 -3.68 24.17 -1.59
CA PRO A 90 -2.93 23.42 -2.60
C PRO A 90 -3.02 21.90 -2.38
N GLY A 91 -2.71 21.43 -1.16
CA GLY A 91 -2.76 20.02 -0.77
C GLY A 91 -2.14 19.07 -1.82
N HIS A 92 -2.74 17.91 -2.02
CA HIS A 92 -2.34 16.93 -3.03
C HIS A 92 -2.67 17.33 -4.48
N ARG A 93 -3.36 18.46 -4.71
CA ARG A 93 -3.96 18.78 -6.03
C ARG A 93 -2.94 19.11 -7.10
N CYS A 94 -1.69 19.34 -6.69
CA CYS A 94 -0.56 19.59 -7.58
C CYS A 94 0.23 18.32 -7.91
N LEU A 95 -0.16 17.13 -7.43
CA LEU A 95 0.45 15.87 -7.85
C LEU A 95 0.06 15.52 -9.31
N PRO A 96 0.99 15.02 -10.15
CA PRO A 96 2.44 14.83 -9.95
C PRO A 96 3.27 16.02 -10.51
N PHE A 97 2.66 17.20 -10.57
CA PHE A 97 3.15 18.40 -11.25
C PHE A 97 4.11 19.27 -10.45
N ALA A 98 4.44 18.88 -9.22
CA ALA A 98 5.52 19.42 -8.40
C ALA A 98 6.60 18.35 -8.17
N ASN A 99 7.82 18.78 -7.84
CA ASN A 99 8.82 17.91 -7.24
C ASN A 99 8.25 17.31 -5.92
N PRO A 100 8.22 15.96 -5.76
CA PRO A 100 7.76 15.30 -4.54
C PRO A 100 8.49 15.74 -3.26
N GLU A 101 9.72 16.26 -3.38
CA GLU A 101 10.50 16.78 -2.24
C GLU A 101 9.98 18.13 -1.72
N ILE A 102 9.10 18.82 -2.45
CA ILE A 102 8.54 20.11 -2.04
C ILE A 102 7.15 19.90 -1.44
N LEU A 103 7.01 20.36 -0.20
CA LEU A 103 5.76 20.33 0.53
C LEU A 103 4.75 21.37 -0.01
N PRO A 104 3.44 21.11 0.05
CA PRO A 104 2.42 21.98 -0.55
C PRO A 104 2.41 23.45 -0.07
N GLN A 105 2.83 23.70 1.17
CA GLN A 105 2.92 25.03 1.79
C GLN A 105 4.05 25.89 1.20
N ASP A 106 5.01 25.29 0.50
CA ASP A 106 6.15 25.97 -0.13
C ASP A 106 5.95 26.20 -1.63
N TYR A 107 4.82 25.76 -2.19
CA TYR A 107 4.48 26.05 -3.58
C TYR A 107 4.28 27.54 -3.82
N SER A 108 4.43 27.95 -5.08
CA SER A 108 4.20 29.33 -5.49
C SER A 108 3.17 29.38 -6.62
N PHE A 109 2.21 30.30 -6.49
CA PHE A 109 1.15 30.47 -7.48
C PHE A 109 1.13 31.90 -8.01
N SER A 110 0.79 32.04 -9.29
CA SER A 110 0.65 33.32 -9.95
C SER A 110 -0.67 33.44 -10.71
N TRP A 111 -1.20 34.67 -10.78
CA TRP A 111 -2.41 35.04 -11.50
C TRP A 111 -2.14 36.29 -12.32
N ASN A 112 -2.34 36.23 -13.64
CA ASN A 112 -2.02 37.32 -14.57
C ASN A 112 -0.57 37.87 -14.41
N GLY A 113 0.38 37.00 -14.07
CA GLY A 113 1.78 37.34 -13.83
C GLY A 113 2.10 37.96 -12.46
N ALA A 114 1.10 38.15 -11.59
CA ALA A 114 1.30 38.58 -10.20
C ALA A 114 1.27 37.37 -9.25
N ALA A 115 2.15 37.35 -8.24
CA ALA A 115 2.16 36.29 -7.23
C ALA A 115 0.89 36.35 -6.36
N ILE A 116 0.30 35.19 -6.08
CA ILE A 116 -0.82 35.03 -5.15
C ILE A 116 -0.23 34.87 -3.74
N PRO A 117 -0.61 35.72 -2.77
CA PRO A 117 -0.06 35.63 -1.43
C PRO A 117 -0.66 34.44 -0.67
N PHE A 118 0.14 33.85 0.21
CA PHE A 118 -0.36 32.89 1.21
C PHE A 118 -0.94 33.61 2.42
N THR A 119 -1.90 32.95 3.06
CA THR A 119 -2.54 33.31 4.33
C THR A 119 -2.72 32.02 5.15
N ASN A 120 -3.04 32.15 6.44
CA ASN A 120 -3.25 31.01 7.31
C ASN A 120 -4.74 30.78 7.53
N THR A 121 -5.15 29.53 7.55
CA THR A 121 -6.52 29.11 7.87
C THR A 121 -6.46 28.17 9.05
N GLU A 122 -7.19 28.51 10.11
CA GLU A 122 -7.33 27.72 11.34
C GLU A 122 -8.60 26.86 11.26
N GLY A 123 -8.55 25.65 11.81
CA GLY A 123 -9.67 24.72 11.85
C GLY A 123 -9.31 23.38 12.49
N GLU A 124 -10.30 22.48 12.59
CA GLU A 124 -10.07 21.12 13.07
C GLU A 124 -9.31 20.30 12.01
N PRO A 125 -8.36 19.42 12.39
CA PRO A 125 -7.58 18.60 11.43
C PRO A 125 -8.44 17.80 10.44
N GLU A 126 -9.58 17.26 10.90
CA GLU A 126 -10.53 16.50 10.07
C GLU A 126 -11.08 17.30 8.88
N GLU A 127 -11.16 18.63 8.99
CA GLU A 127 -11.60 19.49 7.88
C GLU A 127 -10.54 19.58 6.76
N PHE A 128 -9.27 19.32 7.10
CA PHE A 128 -8.14 19.43 6.19
C PHE A 128 -7.68 18.09 5.60
N TYR A 129 -7.86 16.95 6.28
CA TYR A 129 -7.46 15.63 5.76
C TYR A 129 -7.93 15.31 4.34
N PRO A 130 -9.16 15.68 3.91
CA PRO A 130 -9.59 15.43 2.53
C PRO A 130 -8.67 16.05 1.46
N TYR A 131 -7.91 17.11 1.77
CA TYR A 131 -6.99 17.78 0.83
C TYR A 131 -5.59 17.14 0.78
N TYR A 132 -5.30 16.16 1.64
CA TYR A 132 -4.02 15.44 1.70
C TYR A 132 -4.17 13.92 1.54
N SER A 133 -5.40 13.39 1.56
CA SER A 133 -5.69 11.96 1.47
C SER A 133 -5.12 11.23 0.24
N ILE A 134 -4.87 11.92 -0.88
CA ILE A 134 -4.29 11.29 -2.09
C ILE A 134 -2.80 10.96 -1.89
N PHE A 135 -2.08 11.65 -1.00
CA PHE A 135 -0.73 11.22 -0.59
C PHE A 135 -0.75 9.88 0.16
N GLY A 136 -1.93 9.50 0.68
CA GLY A 136 -2.19 8.36 1.55
C GLY A 136 -2.91 8.88 2.80
N GLU A 137 -4.00 8.24 3.18
CA GLU A 137 -4.85 8.67 4.29
C GLU A 137 -4.05 8.79 5.61
N GLU A 138 -3.11 7.87 5.80
CA GLU A 138 -2.19 7.79 6.93
C GLU A 138 -1.17 8.94 7.01
N TYR A 139 -0.88 9.62 5.90
CA TYR A 139 0.11 10.70 5.86
C TYR A 139 -0.49 12.08 6.03
N ALA A 140 -1.82 12.21 5.96
CA ALA A 140 -2.48 13.51 6.05
C ALA A 140 -2.13 14.30 7.33
N PRO A 141 -2.08 13.69 8.54
CA PRO A 141 -1.61 14.38 9.74
C PRO A 141 -0.17 14.87 9.63
N GLN A 142 0.72 14.09 9.02
CA GLN A 142 2.15 14.43 8.89
C GLN A 142 2.36 15.65 7.99
N TYR A 143 1.59 15.78 6.91
CA TYR A 143 1.65 16.97 6.05
C TYR A 143 1.16 18.23 6.76
N ILE A 144 0.13 18.11 7.60
CA ILE A 144 -0.40 19.24 8.38
C ILE A 144 0.56 19.62 9.50
N ALA A 145 1.12 18.64 10.22
CA ALA A 145 2.14 18.85 11.24
C ALA A 145 3.33 19.64 10.69
N ARG A 146 3.84 19.24 9.50
CA ARG A 146 4.97 19.91 8.83
C ARG A 146 4.66 21.27 8.21
N ASP A 147 3.40 21.71 8.22
CA ASP A 147 3.02 23.02 7.64
C ASP A 147 3.67 24.18 8.44
N ASN A 148 3.73 24.05 9.77
CA ASN A 148 4.35 25.01 10.66
C ASN A 148 4.74 24.40 12.03
N PRO A 149 5.67 25.02 12.77
CA PRO A 149 6.15 24.50 14.04
C PRO A 149 5.08 24.37 15.12
N GLU A 150 4.06 25.23 15.11
CA GLU A 150 2.97 25.16 16.09
C GLU A 150 2.12 23.89 15.91
N ASN A 151 1.83 23.50 14.67
CA ASN A 151 1.13 22.24 14.40
C ASN A 151 2.00 21.04 14.81
N GLU A 152 3.29 21.06 14.48
CA GLU A 152 4.22 19.98 14.84
C GLU A 152 4.27 19.77 16.36
N GLU A 153 4.38 20.84 17.16
CA GLU A 153 4.31 20.77 18.62
C GLU A 153 2.96 20.21 19.10
N ALA A 154 1.85 20.60 18.45
CA ALA A 154 0.51 20.15 18.82
C ALA A 154 0.32 18.64 18.57
N PHE A 155 0.72 18.14 17.40
CA PHE A 155 0.66 16.70 17.09
C PHE A 155 1.64 15.87 17.93
N ASN A 156 2.80 16.43 18.32
CA ASN A 156 3.75 15.74 19.19
C ASN A 156 3.32 15.71 20.66
N SER A 157 2.33 16.52 21.06
CA SER A 157 1.88 16.61 22.46
C SER A 157 1.09 15.39 22.94
N ASP A 158 0.32 14.77 22.05
CA ASP A 158 -0.35 13.50 22.25
C ASP A 158 -0.31 12.69 20.95
N PRO A 159 0.48 11.61 20.86
CA PRO A 159 0.59 10.83 19.63
C PRO A 159 -0.67 9.98 19.33
N TYR A 160 -1.64 9.93 20.25
CA TYR A 160 -2.84 9.10 20.11
C TYR A 160 -4.12 9.89 19.78
N ASP A 161 -4.08 11.23 19.86
CA ASP A 161 -5.26 12.06 19.63
C ASP A 161 -4.91 13.29 18.78
N ASP A 162 -5.84 13.66 17.90
CA ASP A 162 -5.64 14.81 17.04
C ASP A 162 -5.73 16.11 17.87
N PRO A 163 -4.91 17.13 17.56
CA PRO A 163 -5.03 18.41 18.21
C PRO A 163 -6.40 19.04 17.91
N ALA A 164 -6.96 19.76 18.89
CA ALA A 164 -8.28 20.36 18.75
C ALA A 164 -8.37 21.40 17.61
N GLU A 165 -7.25 22.05 17.27
CA GLU A 165 -7.19 23.06 16.21
C GLU A 165 -5.78 23.10 15.62
N VAL A 166 -5.69 23.30 14.31
CA VAL A 166 -4.45 23.46 13.54
C VAL A 166 -4.57 24.65 12.60
N SER A 167 -3.43 25.20 12.20
CA SER A 167 -3.34 26.29 11.22
C SER A 167 -2.62 25.78 9.97
N ILE A 168 -3.18 25.95 8.76
CA ILE A 168 -2.51 25.56 7.52
C ILE A 168 -2.29 26.76 6.57
N ARG A 169 -1.24 26.69 5.75
CA ARG A 169 -0.95 27.72 4.75
C ARG A 169 -1.81 27.51 3.50
N THR A 170 -2.57 28.54 3.15
CA THR A 170 -3.55 28.56 2.05
C THR A 170 -3.36 29.79 1.17
N LEU A 171 -3.81 29.76 -0.07
CA LEU A 171 -3.74 30.91 -0.97
C LEU A 171 -4.87 31.89 -0.69
N ASP A 172 -4.58 33.19 -0.60
CA ASP A 172 -5.62 34.23 -0.50
C ASP A 172 -6.23 34.53 -1.87
N MET A 173 -7.41 33.96 -2.09
CA MET A 173 -8.15 34.05 -3.35
C MET A 173 -9.23 35.12 -3.34
N ARG A 174 -9.40 35.89 -2.26
CA ARG A 174 -10.50 36.86 -2.09
C ARG A 174 -10.58 37.87 -3.23
N ASN A 175 -9.44 38.38 -3.67
CA ASN A 175 -9.39 39.34 -4.77
C ASN A 175 -9.71 38.68 -6.12
N ILE A 176 -9.15 37.51 -6.38
CA ILE A 176 -9.33 36.76 -7.63
C ILE A 176 -10.78 36.31 -7.78
N TYR A 177 -11.40 35.77 -6.73
CA TYR A 177 -12.81 35.36 -6.75
C TYR A 177 -13.76 36.52 -6.98
N ARG A 178 -13.49 37.70 -6.41
CA ARG A 178 -14.28 38.92 -6.66
C ARG A 178 -14.09 39.43 -8.08
N GLU A 179 -12.85 39.52 -8.56
CA GLU A 179 -12.52 39.99 -9.91
C GLU A 179 -13.18 39.12 -10.98
N THR A 180 -13.10 37.79 -10.81
CA THR A 180 -13.58 36.82 -11.80
C THR A 180 -15.04 36.42 -11.63
N SER A 181 -15.72 36.93 -10.59
CA SER A 181 -17.06 36.49 -10.18
C SER A 181 -17.16 34.96 -10.14
N PHE A 182 -16.22 34.32 -9.44
CA PHE A 182 -16.09 32.87 -9.39
C PHE A 182 -17.30 32.25 -8.68
N VAL A 183 -17.93 31.25 -9.30
CA VAL A 183 -19.13 30.59 -8.77
C VAL A 183 -18.88 29.09 -8.55
N PRO A 184 -19.65 28.41 -7.67
CA PRO A 184 -19.51 26.97 -7.47
C PRO A 184 -19.65 26.19 -8.79
N GLY A 185 -18.62 25.41 -9.11
CA GLY A 185 -18.49 24.65 -10.36
C GLY A 185 -17.55 25.27 -11.40
N ASP A 186 -17.14 26.53 -11.24
CA ASP A 186 -15.98 27.08 -11.94
C ASP A 186 -14.71 26.38 -11.46
N ARG A 187 -13.68 26.36 -12.32
CA ARG A 187 -12.42 25.65 -12.06
C ARG A 187 -11.22 26.55 -12.35
N PHE A 188 -10.07 26.16 -11.83
CA PHE A 188 -8.79 26.70 -12.31
C PHE A 188 -8.09 25.67 -13.18
N VAL A 189 -7.55 26.13 -14.30
CA VAL A 189 -6.50 25.41 -15.02
C VAL A 189 -5.18 25.93 -14.49
N ALA A 190 -4.45 25.05 -13.81
CA ALA A 190 -3.10 25.32 -13.35
C ALA A 190 -2.10 24.84 -14.40
N ARG A 191 -1.07 25.63 -14.65
CA ARG A 191 0.06 25.24 -15.51
C ARG A 191 1.37 25.31 -14.74
N THR A 192 2.15 24.25 -14.84
CA THR A 192 3.46 24.15 -14.19
C THR A 192 4.47 25.03 -14.91
N LEU A 193 5.04 26.01 -14.20
CA LEU A 193 6.07 26.91 -14.71
C LEU A 193 7.47 26.41 -14.40
N ASP A 194 7.68 25.91 -13.18
CA ASP A 194 8.95 25.36 -12.69
C ASP A 194 8.61 24.18 -11.79
N TRP A 195 8.80 22.96 -12.31
CA TRP A 195 8.49 21.73 -11.57
C TRP A 195 9.40 21.57 -10.36
N ARG A 196 10.68 21.94 -10.51
CA ARG A 196 11.69 21.82 -9.47
C ARG A 196 11.39 22.69 -8.26
N LYS A 197 10.68 23.82 -8.43
CA LYS A 197 10.30 24.74 -7.34
C LYS A 197 8.83 24.67 -6.94
N GLY A 198 8.02 23.80 -7.57
CA GLY A 198 6.58 23.78 -7.35
C GLY A 198 5.90 25.12 -7.69
N SER A 199 6.22 25.68 -8.87
CA SER A 199 5.67 26.97 -9.30
C SER A 199 4.59 26.82 -10.37
N PHE A 200 3.45 27.48 -10.17
CA PHE A 200 2.26 27.36 -11.00
C PHE A 200 1.69 28.71 -11.41
N THR A 201 1.03 28.76 -12.56
CA THR A 201 0.12 29.85 -12.93
C THR A 201 -1.31 29.34 -13.00
N LEU A 202 -2.26 30.13 -12.51
CA LEU A 202 -3.69 29.80 -12.54
C LEU A 202 -4.40 30.62 -13.61
N GLU A 203 -5.30 29.98 -14.33
CA GLU A 203 -6.25 30.59 -15.25
C GLU A 203 -7.66 30.10 -14.92
N LYS A 204 -8.66 30.99 -14.98
CA LYS A 204 -10.05 30.59 -14.73
C LYS A 204 -10.59 29.83 -15.93
N ALA A 205 -11.16 28.66 -15.68
CA ALA A 205 -11.99 27.92 -16.62
C ALA A 205 -13.44 27.90 -16.11
N ASN A 206 -14.38 28.14 -17.02
CA ASN A 206 -15.80 28.07 -16.67
C ASN A 206 -16.26 26.61 -16.64
N LYS A 207 -17.39 26.36 -15.97
CA LYS A 207 -17.99 25.02 -15.88
C LYS A 207 -18.17 24.31 -17.23
N ASP A 208 -18.46 25.07 -18.30
CA ASP A 208 -18.75 24.54 -19.63
C ASP A 208 -17.56 24.67 -20.61
N GLU A 209 -16.34 24.86 -20.10
CA GLU A 209 -15.13 25.05 -20.92
C GLU A 209 -14.85 23.84 -21.83
N TRP A 210 -15.13 22.63 -21.34
CA TRP A 210 -14.83 21.39 -22.06
C TRP A 210 -16.05 20.79 -22.75
N ALA A 211 -15.88 20.40 -24.01
CA ALA A 211 -16.87 19.61 -24.71
C ALA A 211 -16.97 18.20 -24.11
N ALA A 212 -18.16 17.59 -24.20
CA ALA A 212 -18.40 16.23 -23.71
C ALA A 212 -17.42 15.19 -24.28
N GLY A 213 -16.96 15.39 -25.53
CA GLY A 213 -15.95 14.53 -26.16
C GLY A 213 -14.56 14.65 -25.52
N ASP A 214 -14.14 15.84 -25.11
CA ASP A 214 -12.85 16.03 -24.44
C ASP A 214 -12.88 15.48 -23.02
N LEU A 215 -13.98 15.67 -22.30
CA LEU A 215 -14.23 15.07 -20.99
C LEU A 215 -14.14 13.53 -21.06
N TYR A 216 -14.81 12.93 -22.05
CA TYR A 216 -14.78 11.48 -22.25
C TYR A 216 -13.38 10.98 -22.65
N ALA A 217 -12.70 11.67 -23.57
CA ALA A 217 -11.35 11.29 -24.00
C ALA A 217 -10.31 11.40 -22.87
N TRP A 218 -10.43 12.42 -22.02
CA TRP A 218 -9.57 12.53 -20.84
C TRP A 218 -9.87 11.42 -19.84
N PHE A 219 -11.15 11.13 -19.58
CA PHE A 219 -11.57 10.05 -18.69
C PHE A 219 -11.03 8.69 -19.14
N GLU A 220 -11.19 8.33 -20.41
CA GLU A 220 -10.65 7.07 -20.96
C GLU A 220 -9.12 7.01 -20.85
N ALA A 221 -8.42 8.12 -21.12
CA ALA A 221 -6.98 8.19 -20.99
C ALA A 221 -6.53 8.03 -19.53
N ALA A 222 -7.26 8.60 -18.57
CA ALA A 222 -6.99 8.48 -17.15
C ALA A 222 -7.19 7.06 -16.64
N GLU A 223 -8.32 6.41 -16.95
CA GLU A 223 -8.55 5.00 -16.58
C GLU A 223 -7.48 4.09 -17.19
N ALA A 224 -7.20 4.23 -18.50
CA ALA A 224 -6.17 3.43 -19.15
C ALA A 224 -4.77 3.69 -18.56
N GLY A 225 -4.48 4.94 -18.19
CA GLY A 225 -3.23 5.34 -17.55
C GLY A 225 -3.04 4.67 -16.19
N PHE A 226 -4.05 4.73 -15.31
CA PHE A 226 -4.01 4.06 -14.00
C PHE A 226 -3.94 2.55 -14.12
N GLU A 227 -4.71 1.93 -15.01
CA GLU A 227 -4.63 0.47 -15.21
C GLU A 227 -3.23 0.05 -15.69
N GLU A 228 -2.60 0.80 -16.59
CA GLU A 228 -1.24 0.52 -17.04
C GLU A 228 -0.20 0.78 -15.94
N SER A 229 -0.41 1.80 -15.12
CA SER A 229 0.37 2.05 -13.90
C SER A 229 0.33 0.82 -12.98
N PHE A 230 -0.86 0.27 -12.71
CA PHE A 230 -1.01 -0.94 -11.89
C PHE A 230 -0.39 -2.19 -12.54
N ARG A 231 -0.46 -2.34 -13.87
CA ARG A 231 0.19 -3.46 -14.58
C ARG A 231 1.71 -3.36 -14.52
N THR A 232 2.25 -2.15 -14.57
CA THR A 232 3.70 -1.89 -14.60
C THR A 232 4.30 -1.91 -13.20
N LEU A 233 3.64 -1.26 -12.24
CA LEU A 233 4.14 -1.06 -10.89
C LEU A 233 3.57 -2.05 -9.86
N GLY A 234 2.47 -2.73 -10.18
CA GLY A 234 1.66 -3.37 -9.14
C GLY A 234 1.08 -2.32 -8.20
N PRO A 235 1.04 -2.55 -6.87
CA PRO A 235 0.61 -1.53 -5.90
C PRO A 235 1.55 -0.32 -5.85
N GLY A 236 2.77 -0.42 -6.44
CA GLY A 236 3.74 0.66 -6.47
C GLY A 236 4.36 0.98 -5.10
N PRO A 237 5.41 1.82 -5.08
CA PRO A 237 6.07 2.23 -3.83
C PRO A 237 5.26 3.29 -3.08
N SER A 238 4.49 4.14 -3.77
CA SER A 238 3.64 5.19 -3.18
C SER A 238 2.49 5.57 -4.12
N THR A 239 1.50 6.31 -3.64
CA THR A 239 0.38 6.80 -4.46
C THR A 239 0.84 7.85 -5.48
N GLU A 240 1.79 8.70 -5.12
CA GLU A 240 2.39 9.72 -5.98
C GLU A 240 3.06 9.06 -7.19
N ASP A 241 3.76 7.95 -6.98
CA ASP A 241 4.35 7.16 -8.06
C ASP A 241 3.29 6.51 -8.95
N GLN A 242 2.21 5.98 -8.36
CA GLN A 242 1.09 5.47 -9.14
C GLN A 242 0.48 6.56 -10.03
N ILE A 243 0.30 7.77 -9.50
CA ILE A 243 -0.25 8.93 -10.21
C ILE A 243 0.71 9.41 -11.29
N ALA A 244 2.01 9.54 -10.99
CA ALA A 244 3.02 9.96 -11.95
C ALA A 244 3.06 9.02 -13.16
N PHE A 245 3.04 7.71 -12.92
CA PHE A 245 2.96 6.72 -14.00
C PHE A 245 1.61 6.74 -14.71
N ALA A 246 0.49 6.98 -14.00
CA ALA A 246 -0.82 7.10 -14.64
C ALA A 246 -0.87 8.27 -15.63
N TYR A 247 -0.35 9.44 -15.26
CA TYR A 247 -0.26 10.59 -16.17
C TYR A 247 0.74 10.37 -17.33
N TRP A 248 1.83 9.65 -17.08
CA TRP A 248 2.76 9.24 -18.15
C TRP A 248 2.06 8.33 -19.16
N CYS A 249 1.42 7.26 -18.71
CA CYS A 249 0.73 6.27 -19.52
C CYS A 249 -0.52 6.83 -20.22
N GLY A 250 -1.27 7.72 -19.55
CA GLY A 250 -2.39 8.46 -20.13
C GLY A 250 -1.96 9.50 -21.19
N GLY A 251 -0.66 9.78 -21.29
CA GLY A 251 -0.04 10.49 -22.40
C GLY A 251 -0.38 11.99 -22.47
N ARG A 252 -0.29 12.56 -23.68
CA ARG A 252 -0.52 13.99 -23.92
C ARG A 252 -1.94 14.43 -23.56
N ARG A 253 -2.93 13.54 -23.69
CA ARG A 253 -4.33 13.87 -23.37
C ARG A 253 -4.48 14.33 -21.92
N MET A 254 -3.85 13.66 -20.97
CA MET A 254 -3.93 14.05 -19.57
C MET A 254 -3.10 15.29 -19.22
N ARG A 255 -1.97 15.50 -19.92
CA ARG A 255 -0.97 16.53 -19.59
C ARG A 255 -1.15 17.86 -20.33
N GLU A 256 -1.75 17.85 -21.52
CA GLU A 256 -1.90 19.04 -22.39
C GLU A 256 -3.35 19.53 -22.47
N VAL A 257 -4.34 18.66 -22.24
CA VAL A 257 -5.78 19.00 -22.33
C VAL A 257 -6.48 18.54 -21.05
N PRO A 258 -6.20 19.17 -19.91
CA PRO A 258 -6.77 18.75 -18.63
C PRO A 258 -8.27 18.98 -18.62
N ALA A 259 -9.07 18.10 -17.99
CA ALA A 259 -10.52 18.20 -17.98
C ALA A 259 -11.14 18.00 -16.58
N TYR A 260 -10.77 16.93 -15.90
CA TYR A 260 -11.17 16.67 -14.51
C TYR A 260 -10.01 16.98 -13.55
N SER A 261 -10.35 17.43 -12.33
CA SER A 261 -9.36 17.36 -11.24
C SER A 261 -9.15 15.90 -10.87
N LEU A 262 -7.98 15.60 -10.29
CA LEU A 262 -7.65 14.23 -9.91
C LEU A 262 -8.65 13.66 -8.90
N GLU A 263 -9.03 14.46 -7.91
CA GLU A 263 -10.03 14.10 -6.89
C GLU A 263 -11.40 13.79 -7.51
N GLU A 264 -11.88 14.65 -8.41
CA GLU A 264 -13.16 14.44 -9.07
C GLU A 264 -13.14 13.15 -9.90
N PHE A 265 -12.04 12.90 -10.62
CA PHE A 265 -11.89 11.65 -11.38
C PHE A 265 -11.93 10.42 -10.48
N LEU A 266 -11.08 10.38 -9.44
CA LEU A 266 -10.89 9.22 -8.58
C LEU A 266 -12.11 8.93 -7.69
N TYR A 267 -12.73 9.96 -7.13
CA TYR A 267 -13.77 9.78 -6.12
C TYR A 267 -15.20 9.96 -6.66
N GLU A 268 -15.39 10.64 -7.80
CA GLU A 268 -16.73 10.90 -8.34
C GLU A 268 -17.01 10.28 -9.72
N LYS A 269 -16.00 9.99 -10.54
CA LYS A 269 -16.22 9.56 -11.94
C LYS A 269 -15.95 8.08 -12.19
N THR A 270 -14.79 7.57 -11.80
CA THR A 270 -14.42 6.17 -12.12
C THR A 270 -15.12 5.20 -11.18
N ASP A 271 -15.54 4.06 -11.73
CA ASP A 271 -16.05 2.91 -10.97
C ASP A 271 -15.07 1.72 -11.01
N LYS A 272 -13.89 1.91 -11.62
CA LYS A 272 -12.86 0.88 -11.82
C LYS A 272 -11.67 1.01 -10.89
N ILE A 273 -11.48 2.16 -10.26
CA ILE A 273 -10.34 2.47 -9.40
C ILE A 273 -10.89 2.86 -8.04
N GLU A 274 -10.34 2.29 -6.97
CA GLU A 274 -10.66 2.66 -5.59
C GLU A 274 -9.40 2.72 -4.73
N THR A 275 -9.50 3.37 -3.59
CA THR A 275 -8.48 3.28 -2.54
C THR A 275 -8.64 1.93 -1.82
N ALA A 276 -7.53 1.21 -1.67
CA ALA A 276 -7.48 -0.09 -1.01
C ALA A 276 -6.36 -0.13 0.02
N ALA A 277 -6.62 -0.82 1.14
CA ALA A 277 -5.60 -1.08 2.14
C ALA A 277 -4.45 -1.92 1.56
N TYR A 278 -3.23 -1.56 1.90
CA TYR A 278 -2.00 -2.20 1.49
C TYR A 278 -1.04 -2.23 2.69
N GLY A 279 -1.19 -3.26 3.53
CA GLY A 279 -0.52 -3.31 4.82
C GLY A 279 -0.97 -2.16 5.72
N ILE A 280 -0.05 -1.28 6.10
CA ILE A 280 -0.33 -0.11 6.97
C ILE A 280 -0.63 1.17 6.19
N GLU A 281 -0.66 1.08 4.86
CA GLU A 281 -0.79 2.22 3.97
C GLU A 281 -1.96 2.05 3.01
N THR A 282 -2.32 3.13 2.34
CA THR A 282 -3.36 3.13 1.30
C THR A 282 -2.75 3.21 -0.11
N ARG A 283 -3.36 2.50 -1.06
CA ARG A 283 -2.97 2.51 -2.48
C ARG A 283 -4.18 2.57 -3.40
N PHE A 284 -4.01 3.11 -4.60
CA PHE A 284 -5.03 2.98 -5.64
C PHE A 284 -4.97 1.59 -6.25
N TRP A 285 -6.12 0.96 -6.42
CA TRP A 285 -6.22 -0.38 -7.00
C TRP A 285 -7.52 -0.59 -7.79
N TYR A 286 -7.63 -1.74 -8.45
CA TYR A 286 -8.82 -2.14 -9.19
C TYR A 286 -10.01 -2.31 -8.24
N ALA A 287 -11.10 -1.59 -8.50
CA ALA A 287 -12.30 -1.62 -7.70
C ALA A 287 -12.87 -3.04 -7.53
N GLY A 288 -13.17 -3.41 -6.27
CA GLY A 288 -13.69 -4.72 -5.91
C GLY A 288 -12.67 -5.86 -6.00
N ARG A 289 -11.38 -5.56 -6.24
CA ARG A 289 -10.29 -6.54 -6.21
C ARG A 289 -9.38 -6.27 -5.02
N GLU A 290 -8.92 -7.33 -4.37
CA GLU A 290 -7.93 -7.22 -3.32
C GLU A 290 -6.52 -7.07 -3.92
N ILE A 291 -5.65 -6.33 -3.24
CA ILE A 291 -4.22 -6.30 -3.58
C ILE A 291 -3.61 -7.65 -3.19
N PRO A 292 -2.91 -8.35 -4.12
CA PRO A 292 -2.30 -9.65 -3.84
C PRO A 292 -1.32 -9.59 -2.67
N ASP A 293 -1.42 -10.59 -1.79
CA ASP A 293 -0.50 -10.73 -0.65
C ASP A 293 0.86 -11.30 -1.07
N ARG A 294 1.88 -11.08 -0.25
CA ARG A 294 3.24 -11.57 -0.42
C ARG A 294 3.48 -12.85 0.40
N LYS A 295 4.51 -13.61 0.02
CA LYS A 295 4.89 -14.87 0.70
C LYS A 295 6.16 -14.77 1.53
N ASP A 296 6.88 -13.67 1.37
CA ASP A 296 8.13 -13.36 2.02
C ASP A 296 8.38 -11.85 1.93
N LEU A 297 9.49 -11.39 2.52
CA LEU A 297 9.95 -10.00 2.45
C LEU A 297 10.48 -9.60 1.07
N ASP A 298 10.43 -10.47 0.05
CA ASP A 298 11.01 -10.15 -1.25
C ASP A 298 10.34 -8.88 -1.82
N THR A 299 11.14 -7.84 -1.96
CA THR A 299 10.65 -6.50 -2.28
C THR A 299 10.25 -6.42 -3.74
N THR A 300 9.16 -5.71 -3.97
CA THR A 300 8.77 -5.27 -5.30
C THR A 300 9.91 -4.49 -5.97
N GLN A 301 10.32 -4.98 -7.15
CA GLN A 301 10.98 -4.27 -8.25
C GLN A 301 12.53 -4.13 -8.23
N ALA A 302 13.13 -4.82 -9.20
CA ALA A 302 14.54 -4.83 -9.63
C ALA A 302 15.56 -5.42 -8.64
N ARG A 303 16.36 -6.37 -9.16
CA ARG A 303 17.47 -6.99 -8.44
C ARG A 303 18.48 -5.89 -8.04
N PRO A 304 18.97 -5.86 -6.79
CA PRO A 304 19.95 -4.87 -6.38
C PRO A 304 21.30 -5.19 -7.04
N ASP A 305 21.53 -4.71 -8.25
CA ASP A 305 22.76 -4.96 -9.01
C ASP A 305 23.97 -4.11 -8.50
N ARG A 306 23.98 -3.63 -7.24
CA ARG A 306 25.04 -2.72 -6.77
C ARG A 306 26.29 -3.47 -6.34
N THR A 307 26.21 -4.47 -5.45
CA THR A 307 27.38 -5.25 -5.01
C THR A 307 27.12 -6.72 -4.72
N GLY A 308 28.20 -7.52 -4.72
CA GLY A 308 28.12 -8.96 -4.42
C GLY A 308 27.69 -9.29 -2.98
N VAL A 309 27.56 -8.30 -2.09
CA VAL A 309 27.01 -8.46 -0.74
C VAL A 309 25.50 -8.24 -0.75
N GLU A 310 25.00 -7.21 -1.43
CA GLU A 310 23.56 -7.03 -1.60
C GLU A 310 22.94 -8.23 -2.33
N ASP A 311 23.59 -8.74 -3.39
CA ASP A 311 23.19 -9.98 -4.07
C ASP A 311 23.09 -11.17 -3.10
N LEU A 312 24.08 -11.31 -2.21
CA LEU A 312 24.12 -12.39 -1.23
C LEU A 312 22.95 -12.30 -0.24
N LEU A 313 22.65 -11.10 0.25
CA LEU A 313 21.58 -10.86 1.22
C LEU A 313 20.20 -10.98 0.55
N TRP A 314 20.07 -10.52 -0.70
CA TRP A 314 18.89 -10.73 -1.54
C TRP A 314 18.57 -12.21 -1.73
N GLU A 315 19.56 -13.04 -2.05
CA GLU A 315 19.39 -14.50 -2.16
C GLU A 315 18.91 -15.14 -0.84
N LYS A 316 19.20 -14.49 0.30
CA LYS A 316 18.73 -14.89 1.63
C LYS A 316 17.39 -14.25 2.02
N LYS A 317 16.73 -13.55 1.09
CA LYS A 317 15.47 -12.81 1.29
C LYS A 317 15.60 -11.69 2.34
N ILE A 318 16.76 -11.04 2.37
CA ILE A 318 17.03 -9.88 3.19
C ILE A 318 17.25 -8.69 2.24
N PRO A 319 16.21 -7.88 1.98
CA PRO A 319 16.28 -6.75 1.06
C PRO A 319 16.93 -5.55 1.78
N VAL A 320 18.25 -5.59 1.94
CA VAL A 320 19.01 -4.50 2.60
C VAL A 320 20.02 -3.89 1.63
N SER A 321 20.09 -2.56 1.65
CA SER A 321 21.07 -1.77 0.91
C SER A 321 22.44 -1.82 1.61
N GLU A 322 23.50 -1.44 0.88
CA GLU A 322 24.81 -1.18 1.51
C GLU A 322 24.72 -0.11 2.60
N TYR A 323 23.82 0.87 2.47
CA TYR A 323 23.65 1.94 3.46
C TYR A 323 23.14 1.41 4.79
N VAL A 324 22.14 0.52 4.76
CA VAL A 324 21.70 -0.18 5.98
C VAL A 324 22.87 -0.94 6.61
N ILE A 325 23.71 -1.62 5.82
CA ILE A 325 24.89 -2.32 6.34
C ILE A 325 25.87 -1.34 7.02
N GLN A 326 26.09 -0.16 6.43
CA GLN A 326 26.93 0.89 7.01
C GLN A 326 26.35 1.37 8.35
N SER A 327 25.03 1.52 8.45
CA SER A 327 24.34 1.89 9.69
C SER A 327 24.58 0.89 10.81
N TYR A 328 24.46 -0.41 10.52
CA TYR A 328 24.79 -1.47 11.48
C TYR A 328 26.26 -1.44 11.93
N ILE A 329 27.19 -1.06 11.03
CA ILE A 329 28.62 -0.87 11.35
C ILE A 329 28.83 0.36 12.24
N ARG A 330 28.19 1.50 11.93
CA ARG A 330 28.20 2.71 12.79
C ARG A 330 27.70 2.39 14.20
N ASP A 331 26.58 1.70 14.32
CA ASP A 331 26.05 1.20 15.61
C ASP A 331 27.05 0.27 16.33
N SER A 332 27.83 -0.54 15.61
CA SER A 332 28.85 -1.39 16.23
C SER A 332 29.97 -0.60 16.92
N PHE A 333 30.34 0.57 16.39
CA PHE A 333 31.30 1.48 17.03
C PHE A 333 30.73 2.09 18.31
N TYR A 334 29.45 2.48 18.31
CA TYR A 334 28.76 2.98 19.50
C TYR A 334 28.67 1.93 20.61
N ARG A 335 28.27 0.70 20.25
CA ARG A 335 28.20 -0.45 21.17
C ARG A 335 29.57 -0.93 21.66
N GLY A 336 30.66 -0.51 21.02
CA GLY A 336 32.02 -0.95 21.34
C GLY A 336 32.26 -2.43 21.02
N GLU A 337 31.59 -2.95 19.99
CA GLU A 337 31.72 -4.33 19.55
C GLU A 337 33.14 -4.60 19.00
N LYS A 338 33.70 -5.76 19.34
CA LYS A 338 35.09 -6.11 18.97
C LYS A 338 35.20 -7.23 17.95
N ASN A 339 34.07 -7.80 17.55
CA ASN A 339 34.01 -8.91 16.60
C ASN A 339 32.84 -8.74 15.66
N PHE A 340 32.99 -9.24 14.43
CA PHE A 340 31.92 -9.19 13.43
C PHE A 340 30.83 -10.24 13.65
N SER A 341 31.00 -11.18 14.59
CA SER A 341 29.98 -12.23 14.81
C SER A 341 28.68 -11.63 15.35
N ALA A 342 28.77 -10.71 16.32
CA ALA A 342 27.61 -10.00 16.86
C ALA A 342 26.94 -9.14 15.79
N LEU A 343 27.73 -8.36 15.04
CA LEU A 343 27.26 -7.55 13.92
C LEU A 343 26.52 -8.37 12.85
N ILE A 344 27.08 -9.53 12.47
CA ILE A 344 26.42 -10.44 11.51
C ILE A 344 25.12 -10.99 12.06
N GLU A 345 25.04 -11.34 13.34
CA GLU A 345 23.80 -11.86 13.94
C GLU A 345 22.70 -10.78 14.05
N ARG A 346 23.08 -9.51 14.18
CA ARG A 346 22.16 -8.36 14.12
C ARG A 346 21.65 -8.14 12.70
N LEU A 347 22.54 -8.01 11.71
CA LEU A 347 22.10 -7.83 10.32
C LEU A 347 21.38 -9.08 9.75
N VAL A 348 21.86 -10.27 10.10
CA VAL A 348 21.38 -11.56 9.61
C VAL A 348 21.05 -12.47 10.79
N PRO A 349 19.79 -12.44 11.25
CA PRO A 349 19.33 -13.27 12.35
C PRO A 349 19.59 -14.76 12.09
N PRO A 350 19.85 -15.57 13.14
CA PRO A 350 20.08 -17.01 13.00
C PRO A 350 18.97 -17.78 12.27
N SER A 351 17.73 -17.26 12.29
CA SER A 351 16.59 -17.86 11.59
C SER A 351 16.72 -17.86 10.07
N VAL A 352 17.49 -16.94 9.48
CA VAL A 352 17.70 -16.88 8.02
C VAL A 352 18.55 -18.06 7.54
N GLY A 353 19.56 -18.45 8.32
CA GLY A 353 20.49 -19.52 7.98
C GLY A 353 21.55 -19.11 6.94
N MET A 354 22.80 -19.03 7.37
CA MET A 354 23.95 -18.72 6.52
C MET A 354 25.04 -19.79 6.62
N GLU A 355 25.61 -20.16 5.47
CA GLU A 355 26.78 -21.02 5.37
C GLU A 355 28.05 -20.30 5.83
N ALA A 356 29.06 -21.06 6.27
CA ALA A 356 30.34 -20.50 6.71
C ALA A 356 31.06 -19.69 5.63
N LYS A 357 30.92 -20.06 4.35
CA LYS A 357 31.52 -19.32 3.23
C LYS A 357 30.85 -17.97 3.01
N GLU A 358 29.52 -17.92 3.15
CA GLU A 358 28.72 -16.71 3.01
C GLU A 358 29.03 -15.73 4.16
N ARG A 359 29.09 -16.24 5.40
CA ARG A 359 29.50 -15.44 6.58
C ARG A 359 30.87 -14.81 6.37
N LYS A 360 31.85 -15.59 5.90
CA LYS A 360 33.19 -15.09 5.61
C LYS A 360 33.23 -13.99 4.55
N LYS A 361 32.32 -14.02 3.56
CA LYS A 361 32.19 -12.93 2.57
C LYS A 361 31.71 -11.64 3.24
N LEU A 362 30.70 -11.72 4.11
CA LEU A 362 30.22 -10.57 4.89
C LEU A 362 31.31 -10.02 5.80
N GLU A 363 32.03 -10.87 6.54
CA GLU A 363 33.12 -10.44 7.42
C GLU A 363 34.19 -9.64 6.67
N ASN A 364 34.58 -10.09 5.47
CA ASN A 364 35.56 -9.38 4.66
C ASN A 364 35.05 -8.00 4.19
N TYR A 365 33.75 -7.91 3.87
CA TYR A 365 33.14 -6.65 3.47
C TYR A 365 33.02 -5.69 4.67
N PHE A 366 32.56 -6.17 5.82
CA PHE A 366 32.49 -5.38 7.05
C PHE A 366 33.86 -4.85 7.45
N ALA A 367 34.92 -5.65 7.34
CA ALA A 367 36.27 -5.20 7.61
C ALA A 367 36.72 -4.04 6.69
N HIS A 368 36.33 -4.07 5.42
CA HIS A 368 36.64 -3.00 4.47
C HIS A 368 35.89 -1.70 4.82
N VAL A 369 34.59 -1.82 5.11
CA VAL A 369 33.74 -0.68 5.45
C VAL A 369 34.13 -0.09 6.82
N GLU A 370 34.41 -0.92 7.82
CA GLU A 370 34.88 -0.48 9.14
C GLU A 370 36.21 0.30 9.04
N GLU A 371 37.14 -0.12 8.18
CA GLU A 371 38.40 0.61 7.95
C GLU A 371 38.17 2.02 7.42
N GLU A 372 37.18 2.19 6.54
CA GLU A 372 36.76 3.49 6.01
C GLU A 372 36.15 4.38 7.11
N PHE A 373 35.20 3.84 7.90
CA PHE A 373 34.51 4.61 8.94
C PHE A 373 35.37 4.92 10.16
N ARG A 374 36.34 4.05 10.53
CA ARG A 374 37.14 4.20 11.76
C ARG A 374 37.87 5.54 11.84
N SER A 375 38.21 6.14 10.70
CA SER A 375 38.90 7.43 10.65
C SER A 375 37.96 8.64 10.80
N ASN A 376 36.67 8.45 10.52
CA ASN A 376 35.68 9.53 10.44
C ASN A 376 34.63 9.47 11.56
N TYR A 377 34.45 8.31 12.20
CA TYR A 377 33.45 8.14 13.26
C TYR A 377 33.77 8.97 14.50
N ASN A 378 32.81 9.80 14.92
CA ASN A 378 32.92 10.65 16.09
C ASN A 378 31.84 10.29 17.15
N PRO A 379 32.22 9.65 18.27
CA PRO A 379 31.27 9.26 19.32
C PRO A 379 30.53 10.43 19.98
N PHE A 380 31.06 11.66 19.88
CA PHE A 380 30.46 12.83 20.52
C PHE A 380 29.29 13.38 19.72
N THR A 381 29.41 13.47 18.39
CA THR A 381 28.31 13.90 17.52
C THR A 381 27.25 12.81 17.42
N ASP A 382 27.67 11.55 17.51
CA ASP A 382 26.78 10.41 17.42
C ASP A 382 25.93 10.13 18.67
N LYS A 383 26.20 10.83 19.78
CA LYS A 383 25.58 10.55 21.08
C LYS A 383 24.05 10.67 21.07
N ALA A 384 23.49 11.58 20.27
CA ALA A 384 22.06 11.81 20.17
C ALA A 384 21.39 10.84 19.18
N MET A 385 22.04 10.55 18.06
CA MET A 385 21.53 9.67 17.00
C MET A 385 21.64 8.18 17.34
N ALA A 386 22.73 7.78 18.01
CA ALA A 386 23.03 6.37 18.24
C ALA A 386 21.97 5.59 19.03
N PRO A 387 21.35 6.12 20.10
CA PRO A 387 20.26 5.44 20.77
C PRO A 387 19.08 5.11 19.85
N ILE A 388 18.69 6.07 18.99
CA ILE A 388 17.60 5.90 18.04
C ILE A 388 18.03 4.84 16.99
N ARG A 389 19.20 4.99 16.37
CA ARG A 389 19.72 4.01 15.41
C ARG A 389 19.82 2.61 15.99
N GLN A 390 20.20 2.49 17.26
CA GLN A 390 20.25 1.21 17.96
C GLN A 390 18.87 0.55 18.02
N ARG A 391 17.85 1.31 18.44
CA ARG A 391 16.46 0.83 18.55
C ARG A 391 15.87 0.49 17.19
N VAL A 392 16.09 1.33 16.18
CA VAL A 392 15.65 1.09 14.79
C VAL A 392 16.30 -0.18 14.24
N GLY A 393 17.61 -0.38 14.48
CA GLY A 393 18.33 -1.60 14.13
C GLY A 393 17.76 -2.85 14.81
N GLU A 394 17.34 -2.75 16.07
CA GLU A 394 16.69 -3.85 16.80
C GLU A 394 15.32 -4.21 16.21
N LEU A 395 14.49 -3.23 15.87
CA LEU A 395 13.22 -3.43 15.18
C LEU A 395 13.43 -4.08 13.81
N HIS A 396 14.34 -3.53 13.00
CA HIS A 396 14.66 -4.06 11.67
C HIS A 396 15.15 -5.52 11.71
N THR A 397 16.03 -5.82 12.67
CA THR A 397 16.49 -7.19 12.96
C THR A 397 15.31 -8.10 13.32
N ALA A 398 14.41 -7.65 14.19
CA ALA A 398 13.26 -8.42 14.67
C ALA A 398 12.25 -8.74 13.55
N VAL A 399 12.05 -7.79 12.62
CA VAL A 399 11.21 -7.99 11.44
C VAL A 399 11.80 -9.06 10.50
N ILE A 400 13.10 -8.97 10.19
CA ILE A 400 13.79 -9.97 9.36
C ILE A 400 13.72 -11.36 10.02
N ASP A 401 13.96 -11.45 11.32
CA ASP A 401 13.94 -12.71 12.06
C ASP A 401 12.54 -13.36 12.05
N LEU A 402 11.50 -12.56 12.28
CA LEU A 402 10.11 -13.01 12.25
C LEU A 402 9.72 -13.49 10.84
N ALA A 403 10.00 -12.70 9.81
CA ALA A 403 9.70 -13.09 8.43
C ALA A 403 10.43 -14.37 8.01
N ALA A 404 11.70 -14.54 8.42
CA ALA A 404 12.47 -15.76 8.17
C ALA A 404 11.85 -16.97 8.87
N LYS A 405 11.40 -16.83 10.12
CA LYS A 405 10.67 -17.89 10.86
C LYS A 405 9.38 -18.29 10.17
N LEU A 406 8.60 -17.32 9.69
CA LEU A 406 7.34 -17.57 8.97
C LEU A 406 7.55 -18.21 7.59
N SER A 407 8.69 -17.95 6.96
CA SER A 407 9.03 -18.48 5.63
C SER A 407 9.59 -19.91 5.67
N ARG A 408 9.92 -20.47 6.84
CA ARG A 408 10.63 -21.76 6.98
C ARG A 408 9.83 -23.02 6.61
N GLY A 409 8.66 -22.91 5.99
CA GLY A 409 7.87 -24.04 5.48
C GLY A 409 7.16 -24.88 6.57
N ASP A 410 7.50 -24.69 7.84
CA ASP A 410 6.82 -25.30 8.99
C ASP A 410 5.48 -24.61 9.32
N VAL A 411 5.28 -23.40 8.80
CA VAL A 411 4.08 -22.58 8.94
C VAL A 411 3.31 -22.60 7.62
N ASP A 412 2.03 -22.95 7.69
CA ASP A 412 1.12 -22.79 6.56
C ASP A 412 0.73 -21.30 6.47
N GLN A 413 1.32 -20.60 5.51
CA GLN A 413 1.12 -19.15 5.32
C GLN A 413 -0.35 -18.77 5.07
N SER A 414 -1.21 -19.71 4.65
CA SER A 414 -2.65 -19.44 4.50
C SER A 414 -3.38 -19.17 5.83
N TRP A 415 -2.74 -19.47 6.97
CA TRP A 415 -3.26 -19.17 8.30
C TRP A 415 -2.87 -17.79 8.80
N LEU A 416 -1.86 -17.16 8.20
CA LEU A 416 -1.39 -15.85 8.64
C LEU A 416 -2.45 -14.78 8.31
N PRO A 417 -2.50 -13.69 9.10
CA PRO A 417 -3.27 -12.51 8.75
C PRO A 417 -2.95 -12.03 7.33
N LYS A 418 -3.95 -11.46 6.65
CA LYS A 418 -3.71 -10.85 5.33
C LYS A 418 -2.66 -9.75 5.45
N HIS A 419 -1.87 -9.58 4.40
CA HIS A 419 -0.84 -8.55 4.27
C HIS A 419 0.28 -8.67 5.31
N THR A 420 0.39 -9.79 6.03
CA THR A 420 1.46 -10.01 7.03
C THR A 420 2.84 -9.64 6.46
N PHE A 421 3.20 -10.17 5.29
CA PHE A 421 4.49 -9.90 4.69
C PHE A 421 4.60 -8.51 4.05
N ILE A 422 3.47 -7.88 3.71
CA ILE A 422 3.44 -6.49 3.23
C ILE A 422 3.72 -5.55 4.40
N VAL A 423 3.01 -5.70 5.53
CA VAL A 423 3.23 -4.95 6.78
C VAL A 423 4.67 -5.09 7.24
N LEU A 424 5.19 -6.32 7.33
CA LEU A 424 6.59 -6.55 7.71
C LEU A 424 7.56 -5.90 6.71
N SER A 425 7.27 -5.92 5.40
CA SER A 425 8.11 -5.26 4.40
C SER A 425 8.09 -3.73 4.54
N GLN A 426 6.94 -3.12 4.87
CA GLN A 426 6.81 -1.68 5.08
C GLN A 426 7.56 -1.24 6.32
N ILE A 427 7.36 -1.92 7.46
CA ILE A 427 8.12 -1.65 8.69
C ILE A 427 9.62 -1.78 8.45
N GLN A 428 10.05 -2.82 7.72
CA GLN A 428 11.46 -3.00 7.38
C GLN A 428 12.01 -1.88 6.49
N SER A 429 11.24 -1.41 5.51
CA SER A 429 11.66 -0.34 4.59
C SER A 429 11.71 1.01 5.28
N HIS A 430 10.72 1.33 6.12
CA HIS A 430 10.69 2.56 6.93
C HIS A 430 11.83 2.57 7.95
N ALA A 431 12.06 1.46 8.68
CA ALA A 431 13.19 1.35 9.59
C ALA A 431 14.55 1.47 8.87
N ALA A 432 14.66 0.96 7.65
CA ALA A 432 15.86 1.15 6.83
C ALA A 432 16.05 2.63 6.45
N GLY A 433 14.98 3.34 6.08
CA GLY A 433 15.01 4.78 5.80
C GLY A 433 15.49 5.60 6.99
N VAL A 434 14.91 5.37 8.18
CA VAL A 434 15.36 6.07 9.41
C VAL A 434 16.82 5.77 9.74
N MET A 435 17.30 4.54 9.51
CA MET A 435 18.72 4.22 9.65
C MET A 435 19.61 5.02 8.69
N GLU A 436 19.18 5.18 7.44
CA GLU A 436 19.89 5.96 6.43
C GLU A 436 19.90 7.47 6.80
N ASP A 437 18.79 8.01 7.29
CA ASP A 437 18.68 9.42 7.71
C ASP A 437 19.55 9.74 8.95
N LEU A 438 19.73 8.76 9.85
CA LEU A 438 20.60 8.87 11.03
C LEU A 438 22.10 8.70 10.70
N ASP A 439 22.45 8.37 9.46
CA ASP A 439 23.83 8.11 9.03
C ASP A 439 24.55 9.37 8.50
N ILE A 440 24.20 10.52 9.06
CA ILE A 440 24.86 11.82 8.83
C ILE A 440 25.96 12.11 9.87
N ASP A 441 26.87 13.04 9.55
CA ASP A 441 28.00 13.37 10.42
C ASP A 441 27.65 14.41 11.49
N ASP A 442 26.78 15.36 11.13
CA ASP A 442 26.23 16.39 12.01
C ASP A 442 24.82 15.99 12.42
N PRO A 443 24.50 15.92 13.73
CA PRO A 443 23.17 15.51 14.17
C PRO A 443 22.12 16.54 13.72
N PRO A 444 20.92 16.07 13.36
CA PRO A 444 19.81 16.98 13.07
C PRO A 444 19.36 17.70 14.36
N PRO A 445 18.53 18.75 14.24
CA PRO A 445 17.88 19.40 15.36
C PRO A 445 17.19 18.40 16.32
N ASP A 446 17.10 18.74 17.61
CA ASP A 446 16.54 17.85 18.64
C ASP A 446 15.07 17.50 18.35
N ASP A 447 14.29 18.42 17.80
CA ASP A 447 12.91 18.25 17.35
C ASP A 447 12.77 17.24 16.21
N GLU A 448 13.68 17.26 15.22
CA GLU A 448 13.70 16.27 14.14
C GLU A 448 14.04 14.87 14.69
N LEU A 449 14.96 14.78 15.65
CA LEU A 449 15.29 13.52 16.33
C LEU A 449 14.14 12.97 17.16
N GLU A 450 13.42 13.84 17.87
CA GLU A 450 12.20 13.46 18.61
C GLU A 450 11.12 12.95 17.65
N ALA A 451 10.91 13.61 16.51
CA ALA A 451 9.97 13.15 15.49
C ALA A 451 10.34 11.76 14.92
N MET A 452 11.63 11.51 14.68
CA MET A 452 12.13 10.19 14.28
C MET A 452 11.89 9.11 15.34
N ASP A 453 12.11 9.43 16.62
CA ASP A 453 11.91 8.48 17.73
C ASP A 453 10.43 8.17 17.96
N ASN A 454 9.54 9.16 17.84
CA ASN A 454 8.08 8.99 17.90
C ASN A 454 7.56 8.13 16.73
N SER A 455 8.08 8.36 15.52
CA SER A 455 7.78 7.53 14.35
C SER A 455 8.25 6.08 14.57
N LEU A 456 9.41 5.89 15.21
CA LEU A 456 9.89 4.57 15.59
C LEU A 456 8.97 3.89 16.61
N ASP A 457 8.46 4.59 17.61
CA ASP A 457 7.50 4.04 18.57
C ASP A 457 6.24 3.52 17.85
N SER A 458 5.70 4.31 16.92
CA SER A 458 4.55 3.90 16.10
C SER A 458 4.83 2.63 15.27
N MET A 459 6.04 2.53 14.69
CA MET A 459 6.46 1.33 13.95
C MET A 459 6.64 0.12 14.87
N ILE A 460 7.14 0.30 16.09
CA ILE A 460 7.28 -0.76 17.08
C ILE A 460 5.91 -1.27 17.49
N GLU A 461 4.97 -0.39 17.83
CA GLU A 461 3.59 -0.77 18.19
C GLU A 461 2.93 -1.57 17.06
N THR A 462 3.01 -1.07 15.82
CA THR A 462 2.53 -1.78 14.63
C THR A 462 3.15 -3.18 14.49
N TYR A 463 4.45 -3.30 14.75
CA TYR A 463 5.14 -4.59 14.74
C TYR A 463 4.64 -5.53 15.85
N GLU A 464 4.36 -5.01 17.04
CA GLU A 464 3.82 -5.80 18.14
C GLU A 464 2.40 -6.28 17.84
N ASP A 465 1.55 -5.43 17.28
CA ASP A 465 0.19 -5.77 16.88
C ASP A 465 0.16 -6.89 15.84
N ILE A 466 0.95 -6.76 14.75
CA ILE A 466 1.00 -7.81 13.73
C ILE A 466 1.62 -9.10 14.29
N ARG A 467 2.59 -9.00 15.20
CA ARG A 467 3.17 -10.16 15.88
C ARG A 467 2.14 -10.88 16.73
N GLU A 468 1.30 -10.15 17.48
CA GLU A 468 0.21 -10.74 18.27
C GLU A 468 -0.81 -11.45 17.37
N LEU A 469 -1.25 -10.81 16.29
CA LEU A 469 -2.15 -11.43 15.31
C LEU A 469 -1.55 -12.70 14.68
N ILE A 470 -0.26 -12.69 14.37
CA ILE A 470 0.48 -13.87 13.90
C ILE A 470 0.49 -14.96 14.98
N ASP A 471 0.82 -14.63 16.21
CA ASP A 471 0.91 -15.61 17.30
C ASP A 471 -0.45 -16.25 17.59
N GLU A 472 -1.54 -15.48 17.58
CA GLU A 472 -2.90 -16.00 17.69
C GLU A 472 -3.26 -16.95 16.54
N ALA A 473 -2.92 -16.55 15.31
CA ALA A 473 -3.12 -17.39 14.13
C ALA A 473 -2.33 -18.71 14.21
N LEU A 474 -1.07 -18.66 14.66
CA LEU A 474 -0.20 -19.82 14.85
C LEU A 474 -0.67 -20.70 16.00
N GLU A 475 -1.18 -20.13 17.08
CA GLU A 475 -1.82 -20.88 18.17
C GLU A 475 -3.06 -21.63 17.68
N SER A 476 -3.92 -20.96 16.91
CA SER A 476 -5.09 -21.57 16.28
C SER A 476 -4.67 -22.73 15.36
N PHE A 477 -3.62 -22.53 14.56
CA PHE A 477 -3.02 -23.58 13.72
C PHE A 477 -2.53 -24.77 14.55
N ARG A 478 -1.77 -24.53 15.64
CA ARG A 478 -1.24 -25.56 16.54
C ARG A 478 -2.37 -26.33 17.23
N ARG A 479 -3.40 -25.65 17.74
CA ARG A 479 -4.59 -26.27 18.38
C ARG A 479 -5.32 -27.17 17.39
N ASN A 480 -5.50 -26.72 16.15
CA ASN A 480 -6.15 -27.52 15.11
C ASN A 480 -5.34 -28.76 14.72
N LYS A 481 -4.00 -28.67 14.68
CA LYS A 481 -3.09 -29.79 14.41
C LYS A 481 -3.10 -30.87 15.51
N LEU A 482 -3.51 -30.53 16.74
CA LEU A 482 -3.54 -31.43 17.90
C LEU A 482 -4.86 -32.24 18.05
N THR A 483 -5.79 -32.14 17.10
CA THR A 483 -7.10 -32.83 17.20
C THR A 483 -7.02 -34.34 16.90
N LEU A 484 -6.77 -35.15 17.95
CA LEU A 484 -7.10 -36.58 18.18
C LEU A 484 -7.24 -37.54 16.97
N VAL A 485 -6.16 -38.30 16.70
CA VAL A 485 -6.20 -39.57 15.96
C VAL A 485 -6.79 -40.67 16.85
N ARG A 486 -7.95 -41.23 16.49
CA ARG A 486 -8.39 -42.56 16.96
C ARG A 486 -8.28 -43.55 15.79
N PRO A 487 -7.60 -44.68 15.94
CA PRO A 487 -7.46 -45.65 14.86
C PRO A 487 -8.73 -46.50 14.72
N GLY A 488 -9.21 -46.60 13.49
CA GLY A 488 -10.07 -47.70 13.05
C GLY A 488 -11.55 -47.36 12.84
N SER A 489 -11.89 -46.92 11.62
CA SER A 489 -12.91 -47.55 10.76
C SER A 489 -13.14 -46.70 9.49
N VAL A 490 -13.40 -47.38 8.37
CA VAL A 490 -13.79 -46.93 7.01
C VAL A 490 -13.68 -45.42 6.68
N LEU A 491 -12.63 -45.07 5.94
CA LEU A 491 -12.26 -43.74 5.45
C LEU A 491 -13.38 -42.98 4.70
N GLY A 492 -13.89 -41.93 5.32
CA GLY A 492 -14.48 -40.79 4.61
C GLY A 492 -13.44 -39.66 4.58
N SER A 493 -13.07 -39.18 3.39
CA SER A 493 -12.22 -37.99 3.28
C SER A 493 -13.07 -36.71 3.35
N GLU A 494 -12.72 -35.83 4.27
CA GLU A 494 -13.28 -34.47 4.41
C GLU A 494 -12.28 -33.46 3.84
N ARG A 495 -12.78 -32.29 3.46
CA ARG A 495 -11.97 -31.14 3.07
C ARG A 495 -12.49 -29.89 3.75
N LEU A 496 -11.57 -29.09 4.31
CA LEU A 496 -11.89 -27.73 4.75
C LEU A 496 -11.88 -26.82 3.52
N ILE A 497 -12.93 -26.02 3.40
CA ILE A 497 -13.04 -24.99 2.39
C ILE A 497 -13.32 -23.65 3.07
N GLN A 498 -12.78 -22.58 2.49
CA GLN A 498 -13.12 -21.20 2.87
C GLN A 498 -13.94 -20.55 1.77
N LEU A 499 -15.01 -19.89 2.18
CA LEU A 499 -15.99 -19.24 1.33
C LEU A 499 -16.00 -17.76 1.70
N SER A 500 -15.54 -16.90 0.81
CA SER A 500 -15.46 -15.46 1.03
C SER A 500 -16.35 -14.73 0.02
N VAL A 501 -17.26 -13.89 0.48
CA VAL A 501 -18.15 -13.13 -0.40
C VAL A 501 -17.37 -11.95 -0.98
N GLY A 502 -17.20 -11.92 -2.29
CA GLY A 502 -16.41 -10.92 -2.99
C GLY A 502 -16.92 -9.50 -2.76
N GLY A 503 -16.00 -8.56 -2.57
CA GLY A 503 -16.29 -7.16 -2.27
C GLY A 503 -16.88 -6.92 -0.87
N THR A 504 -16.72 -7.87 0.07
CA THR A 504 -17.13 -7.75 1.48
C THR A 504 -16.12 -8.47 2.38
N GLU A 505 -16.17 -8.20 3.69
CA GLU A 505 -15.35 -8.92 4.69
C GLU A 505 -16.01 -10.22 5.17
N VAL A 506 -17.18 -10.58 4.64
CA VAL A 506 -17.95 -11.74 5.09
C VAL A 506 -17.31 -13.03 4.58
N TRP A 507 -16.96 -13.92 5.51
CA TRP A 507 -16.41 -15.23 5.18
C TRP A 507 -16.89 -16.37 6.08
N ARG A 508 -16.82 -17.61 5.58
CA ARG A 508 -17.17 -18.85 6.29
C ARG A 508 -16.14 -19.93 6.02
N ARG A 509 -15.75 -20.68 7.04
CA ARG A 509 -14.96 -21.92 6.93
C ARG A 509 -15.88 -23.11 7.18
N VAL A 510 -15.92 -24.03 6.22
CA VAL A 510 -16.84 -25.16 6.22
C VAL A 510 -16.06 -26.43 5.95
N ILE A 511 -16.34 -27.47 6.73
CA ILE A 511 -15.86 -28.82 6.46
C ILE A 511 -16.90 -29.54 5.62
N VAL A 512 -16.49 -29.97 4.43
CA VAL A 512 -17.33 -30.70 3.47
C VAL A 512 -16.78 -32.10 3.22
N THR A 513 -17.64 -33.02 2.79
CA THR A 513 -17.16 -34.33 2.34
C THR A 513 -16.49 -34.18 0.98
N GLU A 514 -15.38 -34.88 0.71
CA GLU A 514 -14.75 -34.80 -0.60
C GLU A 514 -15.60 -35.40 -1.73
N ALA A 515 -16.61 -36.20 -1.38
CA ALA A 515 -17.63 -36.69 -2.30
C ALA A 515 -18.66 -35.62 -2.69
N SER A 516 -18.72 -34.48 -1.99
CA SER A 516 -19.61 -33.37 -2.31
C SER A 516 -19.30 -32.87 -3.72
N ARG A 517 -20.33 -32.66 -4.53
CA ARG A 517 -20.19 -32.08 -5.88
C ARG A 517 -20.42 -30.58 -5.86
N LEU A 518 -20.13 -29.88 -6.96
CA LEU A 518 -20.39 -28.44 -7.08
C LEU A 518 -21.87 -28.08 -6.84
N GLU A 519 -22.80 -28.97 -7.23
CA GLU A 519 -24.22 -28.80 -6.87
C GLU A 519 -24.51 -28.87 -5.37
N ASP A 520 -23.79 -29.70 -4.62
CA ASP A 520 -23.92 -29.75 -3.16
C ASP A 520 -23.25 -28.52 -2.54
N LEU A 521 -22.12 -28.08 -3.10
CA LEU A 521 -21.43 -26.85 -2.71
C LEU A 521 -22.30 -25.60 -2.91
N HIS A 522 -23.01 -25.49 -4.03
CA HIS A 522 -24.01 -24.44 -4.27
C HIS A 522 -25.01 -24.36 -3.12
N ARG A 523 -25.60 -25.49 -2.72
CA ARG A 523 -26.57 -25.53 -1.61
C ARG A 523 -25.94 -25.12 -0.28
N ILE A 524 -24.70 -25.56 -0.04
CA ILE A 524 -23.96 -25.17 1.17
C ILE A 524 -23.78 -23.65 1.21
N ILE A 525 -23.34 -23.04 0.11
CA ILE A 525 -23.17 -21.58 -0.01
C ILE A 525 -24.50 -20.85 0.28
N GLN A 526 -25.60 -21.30 -0.33
CA GLN A 526 -26.91 -20.71 -0.09
C GLN A 526 -27.31 -20.78 1.39
N VAL A 527 -27.09 -21.92 2.05
CA VAL A 527 -27.49 -22.11 3.45
C VAL A 527 -26.63 -21.30 4.42
N ILE A 528 -25.31 -21.27 4.25
CA ILE A 528 -24.41 -20.58 5.20
C ILE A 528 -24.51 -19.06 5.13
N PHE A 529 -24.83 -18.51 3.96
CA PHE A 529 -25.07 -17.08 3.77
C PHE A 529 -26.55 -16.70 3.92
N GLY A 530 -27.44 -17.68 4.18
CA GLY A 530 -28.87 -17.42 4.37
C GLY A 530 -29.59 -16.94 3.10
N TRP A 531 -29.05 -17.24 1.93
CA TRP A 531 -29.65 -16.94 0.64
C TRP A 531 -30.76 -17.96 0.28
N LYS A 532 -31.67 -17.55 -0.60
CA LYS A 532 -32.91 -18.25 -0.94
C LYS A 532 -32.87 -18.94 -2.29
N ASN A 533 -31.71 -19.00 -2.95
CA ASN A 533 -31.53 -19.66 -4.23
C ASN A 533 -32.47 -19.14 -5.35
N SER A 534 -32.68 -17.81 -5.41
CA SER A 534 -33.54 -17.13 -6.40
C SER A 534 -32.89 -16.78 -7.74
N GLN A 535 -31.58 -16.97 -7.93
CA GLN A 535 -30.84 -16.59 -9.14
C GLN A 535 -30.09 -17.78 -9.76
N ILE A 536 -29.66 -17.61 -11.02
CA ILE A 536 -28.75 -18.55 -11.69
C ILE A 536 -27.35 -18.48 -11.05
N HIS A 537 -26.60 -19.58 -11.13
CA HIS A 537 -25.26 -19.64 -10.59
C HIS A 537 -24.31 -20.37 -11.52
N GLN A 538 -23.02 -20.08 -11.38
CA GLN A 538 -21.94 -20.73 -12.12
C GLN A 538 -20.71 -20.90 -11.24
N PHE A 539 -19.95 -21.96 -11.46
CA PHE A 539 -18.61 -22.11 -10.91
C PHE A 539 -17.59 -21.97 -12.04
N SER A 540 -16.50 -21.24 -11.79
CA SER A 540 -15.40 -21.07 -12.74
C SER A 540 -14.01 -21.32 -12.14
N SER A 541 -13.10 -21.87 -12.95
CA SER A 541 -11.71 -22.20 -12.60
C SER A 541 -10.81 -22.27 -13.83
N GLU A 542 -9.51 -22.05 -13.68
CA GLU A 542 -8.51 -22.10 -14.77
C GLU A 542 -8.35 -23.50 -15.42
N LYS A 543 -8.76 -24.59 -14.74
CA LYS A 543 -8.41 -25.97 -15.11
C LYS A 543 -9.60 -26.89 -15.38
N VAL A 544 -10.61 -26.40 -16.12
CA VAL A 544 -11.78 -27.09 -16.72
C VAL A 544 -13.12 -26.62 -16.12
N MET A 545 -14.07 -26.30 -17.01
CA MET A 545 -15.47 -25.99 -16.72
C MET A 545 -16.37 -26.59 -17.81
N ASP A 546 -16.85 -27.81 -17.62
CA ASP A 546 -18.10 -28.29 -18.25
C ASP A 546 -18.63 -29.63 -17.66
N THR A 547 -18.25 -29.93 -16.41
CA THR A 547 -18.73 -31.10 -15.67
C THR A 547 -19.12 -30.67 -14.25
N ASN A 548 -19.87 -31.50 -13.50
CA ASN A 548 -20.18 -31.30 -12.08
C ASN A 548 -19.23 -32.15 -11.21
N PRO A 549 -17.93 -31.79 -11.09
CA PRO A 549 -16.95 -32.58 -10.37
C PRO A 549 -17.19 -32.56 -8.87
N SER A 550 -16.69 -33.59 -8.21
CA SER A 550 -16.55 -33.65 -6.76
C SER A 550 -15.39 -32.80 -6.28
N ILE A 551 -15.45 -32.37 -5.01
CA ILE A 551 -14.34 -31.66 -4.35
C ILE A 551 -13.04 -32.48 -4.40
N LYS A 552 -13.13 -33.81 -4.34
CA LYS A 552 -11.99 -34.71 -4.56
C LYS A 552 -11.35 -34.48 -5.92
N GLU A 553 -12.14 -34.59 -6.99
CA GLU A 553 -11.67 -34.46 -8.37
C GLU A 553 -11.03 -33.08 -8.62
N LEU A 554 -11.62 -32.01 -8.06
CA LEU A 554 -11.04 -30.67 -8.13
C LEU A 554 -9.66 -30.61 -7.47
N GLY A 555 -9.50 -31.23 -6.29
CA GLY A 555 -8.19 -31.32 -5.64
C GLY A 555 -7.19 -32.17 -6.41
N ASP A 556 -7.62 -33.31 -6.94
CA ASP A 556 -6.79 -34.23 -7.71
C ASP A 556 -6.32 -33.58 -9.03
N LEU A 557 -7.10 -32.67 -9.60
CA LEU A 557 -6.73 -31.81 -10.75
C LEU A 557 -5.83 -30.61 -10.36
N GLY A 558 -5.53 -30.45 -9.07
CA GLY A 558 -4.73 -29.35 -8.55
C GLY A 558 -5.44 -27.99 -8.64
N VAL A 559 -6.77 -27.97 -8.59
CA VAL A 559 -7.58 -26.76 -8.43
C VAL A 559 -7.53 -26.35 -6.97
N LYS A 560 -6.99 -25.16 -6.70
CA LYS A 560 -6.91 -24.59 -5.34
C LYS A 560 -8.02 -23.59 -5.05
N GLU A 561 -8.56 -22.97 -6.10
CA GLU A 561 -9.54 -21.90 -6.01
C GLU A 561 -10.62 -22.09 -7.08
N LEU A 562 -11.86 -21.79 -6.71
CA LEU A 562 -13.02 -21.71 -7.59
C LEU A 562 -13.72 -20.38 -7.34
N LEU A 563 -14.19 -19.74 -8.40
CA LEU A 563 -15.10 -18.61 -8.28
C LEU A 563 -16.54 -19.11 -8.43
N TYR A 564 -17.40 -18.79 -7.48
CA TYR A 564 -18.83 -19.03 -7.55
C TYR A 564 -19.55 -17.72 -7.84
N GLU A 565 -20.18 -17.61 -9.00
CA GLU A 565 -20.94 -16.45 -9.42
C GLU A 565 -22.43 -16.73 -9.21
N TYR A 566 -23.12 -15.79 -8.57
CA TYR A 566 -24.53 -15.91 -8.22
C TYR A 566 -25.31 -14.69 -8.73
N GLY A 567 -26.04 -14.90 -9.83
CA GLY A 567 -26.59 -13.84 -10.66
C GLY A 567 -25.48 -12.96 -11.25
N THR A 568 -25.77 -11.67 -11.46
CA THR A 568 -24.80 -10.66 -11.91
C THR A 568 -24.24 -9.82 -10.76
N LYS A 569 -24.53 -10.19 -9.52
CA LYS A 569 -24.36 -9.31 -8.35
C LYS A 569 -23.38 -9.84 -7.32
N TRP A 570 -23.42 -11.14 -7.02
CA TRP A 570 -22.62 -11.71 -5.94
C TRP A 570 -21.62 -12.70 -6.48
N THR A 571 -20.39 -12.60 -5.99
CA THR A 571 -19.34 -13.59 -6.22
C THR A 571 -18.90 -14.16 -4.88
N VAL A 572 -18.56 -15.44 -4.84
CA VAL A 572 -18.00 -16.11 -3.67
C VAL A 572 -16.74 -16.84 -4.10
N ARG A 573 -15.61 -16.46 -3.52
CA ARG A 573 -14.36 -17.20 -3.69
C ARG A 573 -14.40 -18.46 -2.83
N VAL A 574 -14.18 -19.62 -3.44
CA VAL A 574 -14.11 -20.92 -2.76
C VAL A 574 -12.66 -21.41 -2.80
N MET A 575 -11.99 -21.38 -1.65
CA MET A 575 -10.64 -21.90 -1.50
C MET A 575 -10.67 -23.32 -0.93
N LEU A 576 -10.00 -24.25 -1.62
CA LEU A 576 -9.78 -25.61 -1.15
C LEU A 576 -8.54 -25.61 -0.24
N LEU A 577 -8.74 -25.80 1.06
CA LEU A 577 -7.67 -25.78 2.05
C LEU A 577 -7.15 -27.21 2.31
N SER A 578 -7.24 -27.68 3.55
CA SER A 578 -6.69 -28.95 4.03
C SER A 578 -7.64 -30.14 3.82
N ARG A 579 -7.04 -31.31 3.58
CA ARG A 579 -7.72 -32.61 3.56
C ARG A 579 -7.62 -33.30 4.91
N TYR A 580 -8.71 -33.91 5.35
CA TYR A 580 -8.75 -34.73 6.56
C TYR A 580 -9.24 -36.13 6.23
N GLU A 581 -8.54 -37.13 6.75
CA GLU A 581 -9.06 -38.50 6.77
C GLU A 581 -9.86 -38.68 8.05
N THR A 582 -11.16 -38.95 7.90
CA THR A 582 -12.04 -39.20 9.04
C THR A 582 -12.51 -40.64 9.05
N GLY A 583 -12.56 -41.24 10.24
CA GLY A 583 -13.06 -42.61 10.43
C GLY A 583 -14.58 -42.73 10.48
N GLU A 584 -15.30 -41.61 10.46
CA GLU A 584 -16.76 -41.57 10.47
C GLU A 584 -17.23 -40.49 9.49
N LYS A 585 -18.30 -40.76 8.72
CA LYS A 585 -18.96 -39.73 7.91
C LYS A 585 -19.64 -38.71 8.83
N LYS A 586 -18.92 -37.64 9.17
CA LYS A 586 -19.51 -36.49 9.87
C LYS A 586 -20.30 -35.63 8.89
N PRO A 587 -21.36 -34.95 9.37
CA PRO A 587 -22.12 -34.02 8.54
C PRO A 587 -21.27 -32.79 8.17
N ILE A 588 -21.65 -32.16 7.06
CA ILE A 588 -21.15 -30.84 6.66
C ILE A 588 -21.39 -29.86 7.81
N ARG A 589 -20.35 -29.14 8.21
CA ARG A 589 -20.41 -28.22 9.35
C ARG A 589 -19.56 -26.99 9.09
N CYS A 590 -20.11 -25.82 9.43
CA CYS A 590 -19.34 -24.60 9.55
C CYS A 590 -18.53 -24.66 10.83
N VAL A 591 -17.25 -24.28 10.77
CA VAL A 591 -16.32 -24.33 11.91
C VAL A 591 -15.85 -22.95 12.34
N ALA A 592 -15.92 -21.96 11.46
CA ALA A 592 -15.64 -20.56 11.76
C ALA A 592 -16.28 -19.66 10.68
N GLY A 593 -16.39 -18.38 10.97
CA GLY A 593 -16.89 -17.37 10.05
C GLY A 593 -16.99 -16.02 10.73
N GLU A 594 -17.17 -14.99 9.93
CA GLU A 594 -17.18 -13.60 10.40
C GLU A 594 -18.06 -12.73 9.51
N GLY A 595 -18.66 -11.71 10.10
CA GLY A 595 -19.55 -10.76 9.43
C GLY A 595 -20.92 -11.35 9.09
N ALA A 596 -21.95 -10.53 9.18
CA ALA A 596 -23.30 -10.85 8.76
C ALA A 596 -23.38 -10.95 7.24
N ALA A 597 -23.97 -12.04 6.75
CA ALA A 597 -24.05 -12.28 5.32
C ALA A 597 -24.93 -11.22 4.64
N PRO A 598 -24.51 -10.70 3.46
CA PRO A 598 -25.30 -9.72 2.77
C PRO A 598 -26.66 -10.31 2.38
N PRO A 599 -27.78 -9.58 2.60
CA PRO A 599 -29.06 -10.02 2.10
C PRO A 599 -29.02 -10.16 0.58
N GLU A 600 -29.49 -11.30 0.07
CA GLU A 600 -29.40 -11.69 -1.34
C GLU A 600 -29.93 -10.64 -2.33
N TYR A 601 -30.96 -9.88 -1.92
CA TYR A 601 -31.64 -8.89 -2.74
C TYR A 601 -30.90 -7.55 -2.85
N ILE A 602 -29.87 -7.33 -2.02
CA ILE A 602 -29.03 -6.13 -2.11
C ILE A 602 -28.29 -6.13 -3.45
N GLY A 603 -28.21 -4.95 -4.05
CA GLY A 603 -27.76 -4.73 -5.43
C GLY A 603 -26.28 -5.00 -5.73
N GLY A 604 -25.63 -5.89 -4.97
CA GLY A 604 -24.20 -6.22 -5.07
C GLY A 604 -23.36 -5.63 -3.93
N PRO A 605 -22.06 -5.95 -3.88
CA PRO A 605 -21.16 -5.66 -2.76
C PRO A 605 -21.02 -4.17 -2.45
N LEU A 606 -20.91 -3.31 -3.47
CA LEU A 606 -20.78 -1.86 -3.28
C LEU A 606 -21.97 -1.26 -2.54
N ARG A 607 -23.20 -1.62 -2.95
CA ARG A 607 -24.42 -1.13 -2.30
C ARG A 607 -24.53 -1.65 -0.87
N PHE A 608 -24.09 -2.88 -0.62
CA PHE A 608 -24.04 -3.45 0.71
C PHE A 608 -23.06 -2.68 1.61
N ARG A 609 -21.81 -2.47 1.17
CA ARG A 609 -20.80 -1.70 1.93
C ARG A 609 -21.27 -0.28 2.25
N ARG A 610 -21.89 0.41 1.30
CA ARG A 610 -22.49 1.74 1.55
C ARG A 610 -23.52 1.73 2.68
N PHE A 611 -24.32 0.67 2.80
CA PHE A 611 -25.26 0.53 3.90
C PHE A 611 -24.55 0.19 5.22
N ILE A 612 -23.46 -0.58 5.19
CA ILE A 612 -22.62 -0.83 6.39
C ILE A 612 -22.02 0.48 6.90
N SER A 613 -21.32 1.24 6.03
CA SER A 613 -20.74 2.54 6.40
C SER A 613 -21.80 3.54 6.87
N ALA A 614 -23.00 3.53 6.26
CA ALA A 614 -24.11 4.35 6.71
C ALA A 614 -24.65 3.96 8.09
N LEU A 615 -24.60 2.68 8.48
CA LEU A 615 -24.97 2.23 9.82
C LEU A 615 -23.92 2.63 10.88
N GLU A 616 -22.64 2.58 10.52
CA GLU A 616 -21.51 2.89 11.43
C GLU A 616 -21.32 4.40 11.64
N GLY A 617 -21.30 5.20 10.56
CA GLY A 617 -20.93 6.62 10.62
C GLY A 617 -21.89 7.60 9.93
N GLY A 618 -22.94 7.11 9.25
CA GLY A 618 -23.87 7.98 8.50
C GLY A 618 -24.75 8.87 9.37
N ASN A 619 -25.37 9.90 8.79
CA ASN A 619 -26.35 10.71 9.52
C ASN A 619 -27.66 9.94 9.80
N ASP A 620 -28.57 10.49 10.60
CA ASP A 620 -29.81 9.79 11.00
C ASP A 620 -30.70 9.35 9.83
N ALA A 621 -30.72 10.11 8.72
CA ALA A 621 -31.49 9.75 7.54
C ALA A 621 -30.83 8.57 6.79
N GLU A 622 -29.50 8.57 6.70
CA GLU A 622 -28.71 7.51 6.08
C GLU A 622 -28.75 6.21 6.88
N ARG A 623 -28.55 6.28 8.21
CA ARG A 623 -28.69 5.14 9.13
C ARG A 623 -30.07 4.50 9.01
N LYS A 624 -31.13 5.32 9.00
CA LYS A 624 -32.50 4.83 8.86
C LYS A 624 -32.74 4.18 7.50
N GLY A 625 -32.24 4.78 6.41
CA GLY A 625 -32.33 4.20 5.07
C GLY A 625 -31.61 2.85 4.97
N ALA A 626 -30.41 2.75 5.54
CA ALA A 626 -29.64 1.50 5.58
C ALA A 626 -30.34 0.41 6.42
N ALA A 627 -30.88 0.76 7.59
CA ALA A 627 -31.62 -0.16 8.45
C ALA A 627 -32.94 -0.66 7.81
N GLU A 628 -33.60 0.17 7.00
CA GLU A 628 -34.80 -0.25 6.25
C GLU A 628 -34.47 -1.27 5.16
N GLU A 629 -33.32 -1.14 4.50
CA GLU A 629 -32.90 -2.02 3.41
C GLU A 629 -32.20 -3.31 3.90
N LEU A 630 -31.36 -3.24 4.94
CA LEU A 630 -30.66 -4.42 5.50
C LEU A 630 -31.53 -5.20 6.49
N GLY A 631 -32.51 -4.54 7.10
CA GLY A 631 -33.33 -5.04 8.20
C GLY A 631 -32.94 -4.36 9.52
N ARG A 632 -33.95 -4.01 10.32
CA ARG A 632 -33.77 -3.19 11.54
C ARG A 632 -32.90 -3.84 12.62
N ASP A 633 -32.80 -5.16 12.61
CA ASP A 633 -32.00 -5.94 13.55
C ASP A 633 -30.68 -6.43 12.92
N PHE A 634 -30.34 -5.95 11.72
CA PHE A 634 -29.09 -6.32 11.05
C PHE A 634 -27.90 -5.66 11.74
N LYS A 635 -26.90 -6.47 12.10
CA LYS A 635 -25.62 -5.99 12.62
C LYS A 635 -24.48 -6.49 11.74
N PRO A 636 -23.59 -5.62 11.24
CA PRO A 636 -22.49 -6.01 10.35
C PRO A 636 -21.59 -7.10 10.90
N GLU A 637 -21.27 -7.03 12.19
CA GLU A 637 -20.35 -7.93 12.90
C GLU A 637 -20.94 -9.33 13.20
N ASP A 638 -22.27 -9.46 13.18
CA ASP A 638 -22.95 -10.63 13.75
C ASP A 638 -22.77 -11.89 12.89
N PHE A 639 -22.15 -12.92 13.46
CA PHE A 639 -22.20 -14.29 12.93
C PHE A 639 -22.42 -15.34 14.02
N ASP A 640 -23.57 -16.02 13.97
CA ASP A 640 -23.89 -17.15 14.85
C ASP A 640 -23.55 -18.49 14.18
N LEU A 641 -22.45 -19.10 14.66
CA LEU A 641 -21.95 -20.40 14.22
C LEU A 641 -22.94 -21.55 14.53
N GLU A 642 -23.62 -21.51 15.67
CA GLU A 642 -24.55 -22.57 16.07
C GLU A 642 -25.82 -22.53 15.20
N ALA A 643 -26.40 -21.34 15.00
CA ALA A 643 -27.53 -21.15 14.10
C ALA A 643 -27.18 -21.50 12.64
N CYS A 644 -25.96 -21.19 12.19
CA CYS A 644 -25.45 -21.63 10.88
C CYS A 644 -25.43 -23.16 10.76
N ASN A 645 -24.90 -23.86 11.76
CA ASN A 645 -24.85 -25.32 11.78
C ASN A 645 -26.24 -25.97 11.90
N GLN A 646 -27.18 -25.36 12.63
CA GLN A 646 -28.58 -25.81 12.68
C GLN A 646 -29.24 -25.69 11.29
N ARG A 647 -28.99 -24.61 10.56
CA ARG A 647 -29.45 -24.42 9.17
C ARG A 647 -28.80 -25.44 8.22
N LEU A 648 -27.51 -25.73 8.36
CA LEU A 648 -26.84 -26.78 7.57
C LEU A 648 -27.46 -28.16 7.82
N ASN A 649 -27.71 -28.51 9.08
CA ASN A 649 -28.30 -29.80 9.44
C ASN A 649 -29.75 -29.95 8.94
N SER A 650 -30.54 -28.87 8.96
CA SER A 650 -31.94 -28.89 8.51
C SER A 650 -32.11 -28.75 6.99
N GLY A 651 -31.36 -27.82 6.37
CA GLY A 651 -31.42 -27.54 4.93
C GLY A 651 -30.92 -28.70 4.06
N LEU A 652 -29.89 -29.42 4.52
CA LEU A 652 -29.34 -30.59 3.81
C LEU A 652 -30.10 -31.89 4.10
N ALA A 653 -30.90 -31.97 5.18
CA ALA A 653 -31.70 -33.15 5.52
C ALA A 653 -32.95 -33.34 4.63
N SER A 654 -33.42 -32.28 3.96
CA SER A 654 -34.54 -32.34 3.00
C SER A 654 -34.29 -33.31 1.83
N LYS A 655 -33.03 -33.69 1.57
CA LYS A 655 -32.61 -34.62 0.51
C LYS A 655 -32.64 -36.10 0.90
N ARG A 656 -32.96 -36.46 2.16
CA ARG A 656 -33.06 -37.88 2.59
C ARG A 656 -34.48 -38.46 2.52
N ARG A 657 -35.48 -37.68 2.07
CA ARG A 657 -36.90 -38.11 2.06
C ARG A 657 -37.61 -38.09 0.71
N ASP A 658 -36.94 -37.74 -0.38
CA ASP A 658 -37.51 -37.80 -1.74
C ASP A 658 -36.77 -38.81 -2.63
#